data_AF-A0A7G5DKY6-F1
#
_entry.id   AF-A0A7G5DKY6-F1
#
_cell.length_a   1.000
_cell.length_b   1.000
_cell.length_c   1.000
_cell.angle_alpha   90.00
_cell.angle_beta   90.00
_cell.angle_gamma   90.00
#
_symmetry.space_group_name_H-M   'P 1'
#
loop_
_entity.id
_entity.type
_entity.pdbx_description
1 polymer ?
#
loop_
_entity_poly.entity_id
_entity_poly.type
_entity_poly.pdbx_seq_one_letter_code
_entity_poly.pdbx_strand_id
1 'polypeptide(L)'
;MQRYGWFAALVLGSSPVWAMQALDDDGLANVSGRGGISIETAGGGWSAESLEYREDGQSLRLEGVSSRPQQAGSFSTTKIDVIDDRLHVEHQGRPNELAVNNIGFAGSDKSFGAFRAFYTLGASLKLSGGGASGVAGFSVDGSRLSLDAVTFYYRDNGFDLIVRNASFDAYLNNAYLDIVSGGNGSAVRLDLGDTRFVAHIGGIGLDLAHGDPLAGVAVTPGAPDTRHPDHARSFGQLDMDLRLGGSIRIAGGGANGQGLRLIPQITFANSLFQYKDDGVLRAENFAGVLSSQNGITLDLVEDGSGRYAQLAFQDLKLNASLGGLIIGNPNNQKIGSLALDLNFQDQGARQNWFKLRPGGDPNSGLKGITADVSWNMVSSSVSLTDNGNSMWFSGLRTHGSGQLTVDLTKSCVGGSSAGCYAGSANTQPGSSGYDGHFDGLRLGLKNVKGSYSFDGLRVGRADAPLQGGTELLVLLEIFPAYDFTLNGQLTLRPGGASGDGVRYNADFVVTDANAAITVDEAGKGLWLAGTRYDMHFRDGSLDVTQNGVQLSKGTYWSTLDVHDVRWGDRNTGQSLGRIVLRRYEQGSTLSLSSGGAGALCVGGSGASASACTASGGRWEDRGNEGLTAGLKNVFVRDTSGNPADSVSTSEKRNQLIIETDRVGGVNGTGAQLVVDNFHTSDANPSDANANSYGVRVDLNLDVAPTKVCNKGASGCPPVSPDPLGFAVNGRVHFKEINIDRIQNVHPTGGAVTSMYGMKLQNADIRANLTATPIN
;
A
#
# COMPACT_ATOMS: atom_id res chain seq x y z
N MET A 1 110.70 -36.49 -23.54
CA MET A 1 111.85 -35.57 -23.33
C MET A 1 111.27 -34.26 -22.81
N GLN A 2 111.31 -34.01 -21.49
CA GLN A 2 112.21 -33.03 -20.82
C GLN A 2 112.07 -31.60 -21.41
N ARG A 3 111.76 -30.51 -20.69
CA ARG A 3 111.98 -30.07 -19.28
C ARG A 3 111.10 -28.84 -18.92
N TYR A 4 110.74 -28.72 -17.63
CA TYR A 4 110.58 -27.57 -16.69
C TYR A 4 110.51 -26.10 -17.21
N GLY A 5 109.78 -25.13 -16.62
CA GLY A 5 108.96 -25.08 -15.39
C GLY A 5 108.62 -23.62 -14.93
N TRP A 6 107.53 -23.49 -14.13
CA TRP A 6 107.20 -22.49 -13.06
C TRP A 6 107.08 -20.99 -13.44
N PHE A 7 106.00 -20.25 -13.13
CA PHE A 7 105.50 -19.85 -11.79
C PHE A 7 104.01 -19.41 -11.79
N ALA A 8 103.43 -19.34 -10.58
CA ALA A 8 102.01 -19.26 -10.18
C ALA A 8 101.31 -17.89 -10.26
N ALA A 9 99.97 -17.91 -10.32
CA ALA A 9 99.06 -17.27 -9.34
C ALA A 9 97.58 -17.65 -9.59
N LEU A 10 96.89 -18.08 -8.53
CA LEU A 10 95.42 -18.14 -8.39
C LEU A 10 94.79 -16.79 -8.78
N VAL A 11 93.58 -16.70 -9.34
CA VAL A 11 92.30 -16.81 -8.62
C VAL A 11 91.17 -17.06 -9.64
N LEU A 12 90.33 -18.05 -9.31
CA LEU A 12 89.07 -18.40 -9.97
C LEU A 12 88.01 -17.31 -9.71
N GLY A 13 87.55 -16.63 -10.76
CA GLY A 13 86.39 -15.74 -10.71
C GLY A 13 85.10 -16.53 -10.88
N SER A 14 84.33 -16.58 -9.80
CA SER A 14 83.00 -17.17 -9.66
C SER A 14 81.92 -16.48 -10.49
N SER A 15 80.99 -17.26 -11.02
CA SER A 15 79.72 -16.82 -11.61
C SER A 15 78.92 -15.91 -10.65
N PRO A 16 78.34 -14.79 -11.10
CA PRO A 16 77.43 -14.03 -10.26
C PRO A 16 76.11 -14.79 -10.08
N VAL A 17 75.89 -15.26 -8.86
CA VAL A 17 74.58 -15.60 -8.32
C VAL A 17 73.80 -14.29 -8.17
N TRP A 18 72.69 -14.15 -8.90
CA TRP A 18 71.74 -13.06 -8.67
C TRP A 18 70.95 -13.40 -7.40
N ALA A 19 71.46 -12.98 -6.25
CA ALA A 19 70.68 -12.94 -5.03
C ALA A 19 69.72 -11.75 -5.08
N MET A 20 68.44 -11.98 -4.79
CA MET A 20 67.54 -10.88 -4.45
C MET A 20 68.05 -10.23 -3.16
N GLN A 21 68.45 -8.97 -3.26
CA GLN A 21 68.85 -8.15 -2.12
C GLN A 21 67.59 -7.71 -1.39
N ALA A 22 67.48 -8.03 -0.11
CA ALA A 22 66.47 -7.41 0.76
C ALA A 22 66.75 -5.91 0.79
N LEU A 23 65.77 -5.11 0.37
CA LEU A 23 65.82 -3.66 0.46
C LEU A 23 65.70 -3.26 1.94
N ASP A 24 66.63 -2.41 2.37
CA ASP A 24 66.67 -1.80 3.70
C ASP A 24 65.52 -0.78 3.86
N ASP A 25 64.91 -0.73 5.03
CA ASP A 25 63.73 0.09 5.34
C ASP A 25 64.01 1.59 5.15
N ASP A 26 65.26 2.03 5.32
CA ASP A 26 65.70 3.41 5.05
C ASP A 26 65.68 3.79 3.55
N GLY A 27 65.76 2.79 2.65
CA GLY A 27 65.60 3.00 1.20
C GLY A 27 64.14 3.14 0.76
N LEU A 28 63.21 2.56 1.52
CA LEU A 28 61.76 2.65 1.29
C LEU A 28 61.14 3.89 1.96
N ALA A 29 61.77 4.46 2.99
CA ALA A 29 61.32 5.68 3.66
C ALA A 29 61.33 6.93 2.76
N ASN A 30 62.08 6.92 1.65
CA ASN A 30 62.17 8.03 0.69
C ASN A 30 61.26 7.90 -0.56
N VAL A 31 60.39 6.89 -0.63
CA VAL A 31 59.33 6.84 -1.66
C VAL A 31 58.16 7.74 -1.20
N SER A 32 58.38 9.07 -1.23
CA SER A 32 57.34 10.06 -0.98
C SER A 32 56.70 10.50 -2.30
N GLY A 33 55.77 9.68 -2.76
CA GLY A 33 54.98 9.90 -3.96
C GLY A 33 53.80 8.95 -4.01
N ARG A 34 52.94 8.97 -2.97
CA ARG A 34 51.71 8.17 -2.92
C ARG A 34 50.67 8.76 -3.87
N GLY A 35 50.85 8.58 -5.16
CA GLY A 35 49.77 8.80 -6.13
C GLY A 35 48.77 7.64 -6.02
N GLY A 36 47.50 7.93 -5.74
CA GLY A 36 46.43 6.92 -5.81
C GLY A 36 46.37 6.22 -7.17
N ILE A 37 45.83 5.00 -7.19
CA ILE A 37 45.62 4.21 -8.41
C ILE A 37 44.34 4.70 -9.09
N SER A 38 44.43 5.22 -10.31
CA SER A 38 43.26 5.51 -11.14
C SER A 38 43.08 4.40 -12.17
N ILE A 39 41.95 3.71 -12.11
CA ILE A 39 41.55 2.66 -13.04
C ILE A 39 40.49 3.22 -13.97
N GLU A 40 40.82 3.33 -15.25
CA GLU A 40 39.84 3.57 -16.30
C GLU A 40 39.39 2.22 -16.87
N THR A 41 38.08 1.99 -16.84
CA THR A 41 37.48 0.74 -17.33
C THR A 41 36.71 1.03 -18.62
N ALA A 42 37.36 0.80 -19.75
CA ALA A 42 36.74 0.79 -21.07
C ALA A 42 36.50 -0.67 -21.49
N GLY A 43 35.25 -1.10 -21.58
CA GLY A 43 34.93 -2.50 -21.90
C GLY A 43 33.44 -2.70 -22.16
N GLY A 44 33.10 -3.73 -22.96
CA GLY A 44 31.73 -4.02 -23.41
C GLY A 44 30.76 -4.51 -22.32
N GLY A 45 31.17 -4.50 -21.06
CA GLY A 45 30.39 -5.01 -19.93
C GLY A 45 30.61 -6.50 -19.67
N TRP A 46 29.67 -7.13 -18.98
CA TRP A 46 29.67 -8.57 -18.70
C TRP A 46 28.31 -9.19 -19.02
N SER A 47 28.30 -10.50 -19.28
CA SER A 47 27.07 -11.28 -19.41
C SER A 47 27.29 -12.70 -18.91
N ALA A 48 26.28 -13.26 -18.26
CA ALA A 48 26.19 -14.65 -17.84
C ALA A 48 24.91 -15.27 -18.42
N GLU A 49 25.00 -16.50 -18.93
CA GLU A 49 23.84 -17.21 -19.45
C GLU A 49 22.81 -17.49 -18.35
N SER A 50 23.27 -17.87 -17.15
CA SER A 50 22.42 -17.91 -15.98
C SER A 50 23.18 -17.77 -14.67
N LEU A 51 22.53 -17.19 -13.66
CA LEU A 51 22.93 -17.20 -12.26
C LEU A 51 21.92 -18.02 -11.47
N GLU A 52 22.38 -18.87 -10.57
CA GLU A 52 21.53 -19.80 -9.83
C GLU A 52 21.82 -19.72 -8.33
N TYR A 53 20.77 -19.58 -7.53
CA TYR A 53 20.81 -19.68 -6.07
C TYR A 53 20.12 -20.98 -5.65
N ARG A 54 20.82 -21.80 -4.86
CA ARG A 54 20.36 -23.13 -4.43
C ARG A 54 20.32 -23.24 -2.92
N GLU A 55 19.19 -23.70 -2.41
CA GLU A 55 19.01 -24.11 -1.01
C GLU A 55 17.93 -25.19 -0.95
N ASP A 56 18.04 -26.08 0.03
CA ASP A 56 17.05 -27.11 0.34
C ASP A 56 16.57 -27.95 -0.88
N GLY A 57 17.50 -28.18 -1.83
CA GLY A 57 17.25 -28.93 -3.07
C GLY A 57 16.47 -28.17 -4.14
N GLN A 58 16.09 -26.91 -3.88
CA GLN A 58 15.43 -26.01 -4.80
C GLN A 58 16.43 -25.05 -5.44
N SER A 59 16.05 -24.46 -6.57
CA SER A 59 16.95 -23.59 -7.34
C SER A 59 16.21 -22.44 -8.00
N LEU A 60 16.52 -21.23 -7.57
CA LEU A 60 16.07 -19.98 -8.19
C LEU A 60 17.10 -19.55 -9.24
N ARG A 61 16.64 -19.32 -10.47
CA ARG A 61 17.48 -19.04 -11.63
C ARG A 61 17.15 -17.66 -12.22
N LEU A 62 18.19 -16.90 -12.50
CA LEU A 62 18.17 -15.71 -13.34
C LEU A 62 18.81 -16.08 -14.68
N GLU A 63 18.15 -15.79 -15.80
CA GLU A 63 18.64 -16.16 -17.13
C GLU A 63 18.95 -14.92 -17.97
N GLY A 64 20.00 -15.00 -18.79
CA GLY A 64 20.45 -13.92 -19.66
C GLY A 64 20.82 -12.66 -18.89
N VAL A 65 21.59 -12.79 -17.81
CA VAL A 65 21.99 -11.66 -16.98
C VAL A 65 23.13 -10.91 -17.68
N SER A 66 23.01 -9.61 -17.85
CA SER A 66 24.09 -8.81 -18.44
C SER A 66 24.09 -7.38 -17.93
N SER A 67 25.28 -6.78 -17.87
CA SER A 67 25.45 -5.35 -17.63
C SER A 67 26.38 -4.79 -18.70
N ARG A 68 25.88 -3.87 -19.52
CA ARG A 68 26.58 -3.35 -20.71
C ARG A 68 26.52 -1.83 -20.77
N PRO A 69 27.53 -1.15 -21.34
CA PRO A 69 27.44 0.29 -21.57
C PRO A 69 26.33 0.61 -22.57
N GLN A 70 25.57 1.68 -22.33
CA GLN A 70 24.53 2.14 -23.28
C GLN A 70 25.16 2.68 -24.57
N GLN A 71 26.36 3.24 -24.48
CA GLN A 71 27.12 3.76 -25.62
C GLN A 71 28.47 3.06 -25.71
N ALA A 72 28.77 2.48 -26.87
CA ALA A 72 30.07 1.86 -27.12
C ALA A 72 31.21 2.88 -26.97
N GLY A 73 32.32 2.44 -26.36
CA GLY A 73 33.49 3.30 -26.13
C GLY A 73 33.39 4.22 -24.91
N SER A 74 32.28 4.21 -24.17
CA SER A 74 32.19 4.92 -22.88
C SER A 74 33.05 4.25 -21.80
N PHE A 75 33.63 5.05 -20.90
CA PHE A 75 34.51 4.59 -19.84
C PHE A 75 33.95 4.97 -18.46
N SER A 76 34.23 4.14 -17.46
CA SER A 76 34.03 4.48 -16.05
C SER A 76 35.38 4.63 -15.37
N THR A 77 35.49 5.59 -14.47
CA THR A 77 36.74 5.87 -13.75
C THR A 77 36.57 5.48 -12.29
N THR A 78 37.49 4.65 -11.80
CA THR A 78 37.57 4.30 -10.38
C THR A 78 38.91 4.73 -9.84
N LYS A 79 38.93 5.67 -8.90
CA LYS A 79 40.13 6.09 -8.19
C LYS A 79 40.19 5.38 -6.84
N ILE A 80 41.33 4.77 -6.56
CA ILE A 80 41.61 4.06 -5.31
C ILE A 80 42.81 4.75 -4.68
N ASP A 81 42.61 5.38 -3.54
CA ASP A 81 43.65 6.13 -2.82
C ASP A 81 43.60 5.81 -1.32
N VAL A 82 44.69 6.09 -0.61
CA VAL A 82 44.73 6.04 0.85
C VAL A 82 44.88 7.45 1.39
N ILE A 83 43.80 7.98 1.94
CA ILE A 83 43.70 9.36 2.45
C ILE A 83 43.29 9.28 3.92
N ASP A 84 43.99 10.00 4.79
CA ASP A 84 43.74 10.02 6.24
C ASP A 84 43.66 8.61 6.88
N ASP A 85 44.58 7.71 6.50
CA ASP A 85 44.62 6.30 6.92
C ASP A 85 43.37 5.46 6.55
N ARG A 86 42.58 5.93 5.59
CA ARG A 86 41.42 5.22 5.04
C ARG A 86 41.61 4.91 3.57
N LEU A 87 41.13 3.75 3.14
CA LEU A 87 41.02 3.41 1.73
C LEU A 87 39.81 4.15 1.14
N HIS A 88 40.05 5.06 0.22
CA HIS A 88 39.04 5.81 -0.51
C HIS A 88 38.89 5.21 -1.91
N VAL A 89 37.69 4.76 -2.24
CA VAL A 89 37.31 4.28 -3.58
C VAL A 89 36.26 5.22 -4.15
N GLU A 90 36.66 6.05 -5.10
CA GLU A 90 35.76 6.94 -5.83
C GLU A 90 35.44 6.33 -7.20
N HIS A 91 34.17 6.06 -7.45
CA HIS A 91 33.68 5.54 -8.72
C HIS A 91 32.80 6.59 -9.41
N GLN A 92 33.16 6.91 -10.65
CA GLN A 92 32.37 7.68 -11.58
C GLN A 92 31.98 6.76 -12.73
N GLY A 93 30.73 6.28 -12.68
CA GLY A 93 30.16 5.38 -13.66
C GLY A 93 29.76 6.11 -14.94
N ARG A 94 29.67 5.33 -16.01
CA ARG A 94 29.01 5.69 -17.27
C ARG A 94 27.56 5.19 -17.26
N PRO A 95 26.71 5.66 -18.19
CA PRO A 95 25.40 5.06 -18.42
C PRO A 95 25.53 3.59 -18.83
N ASN A 96 24.91 2.70 -18.05
CA ASN A 96 24.86 1.26 -18.30
C ASN A 96 23.40 0.78 -18.41
N GLU A 97 23.22 -0.37 -19.06
CA GLU A 97 22.01 -1.17 -19.08
C GLU A 97 22.29 -2.49 -18.35
N LEU A 98 21.53 -2.78 -17.30
CA LEU A 98 21.45 -4.09 -16.66
C LEU A 98 20.20 -4.80 -17.18
N ALA A 99 20.33 -6.04 -17.65
CA ALA A 99 19.22 -6.85 -18.14
C ALA A 99 19.23 -8.24 -17.51
N VAL A 100 18.04 -8.74 -17.16
CA VAL A 100 17.74 -10.12 -16.78
C VAL A 100 16.55 -10.57 -17.61
N ASN A 101 16.73 -11.55 -18.47
CA ASN A 101 15.72 -11.94 -19.46
C ASN A 101 14.60 -12.80 -18.87
N ASN A 102 14.87 -13.51 -17.77
CA ASN A 102 13.90 -14.38 -17.12
C ASN A 102 14.31 -14.65 -15.66
N ILE A 103 13.32 -14.71 -14.77
CA ILE A 103 13.51 -15.03 -13.35
C ILE A 103 12.52 -16.15 -13.00
N GLY A 104 13.00 -17.29 -12.51
CA GLY A 104 12.11 -18.42 -12.21
C GLY A 104 12.79 -19.57 -11.50
N PHE A 105 12.06 -20.63 -11.19
CA PHE A 105 12.63 -21.84 -10.62
C PHE A 105 13.14 -22.78 -11.73
N ALA A 106 14.28 -23.42 -11.50
CA ALA A 106 14.88 -24.33 -12.48
C ALA A 106 13.94 -25.50 -12.82
N GLY A 107 13.54 -25.66 -14.09
CA GLY A 107 12.60 -26.72 -14.51
C GLY A 107 11.11 -26.35 -14.39
N SER A 108 10.80 -25.06 -14.16
CA SER A 108 9.44 -24.50 -14.27
C SER A 108 9.32 -23.70 -15.58
N ASP A 109 8.19 -23.84 -16.28
CA ASP A 109 7.85 -23.00 -17.43
C ASP A 109 7.29 -21.62 -17.02
N LYS A 110 6.93 -21.46 -15.74
CA LYS A 110 6.48 -20.19 -15.16
C LYS A 110 7.64 -19.30 -14.75
N SER A 111 7.43 -17.99 -14.83
CA SER A 111 8.44 -16.98 -14.51
C SER A 111 7.86 -15.81 -13.71
N PHE A 112 8.70 -15.18 -12.90
CA PHE A 112 8.40 -13.90 -12.23
C PHE A 112 8.49 -12.71 -13.19
N GLY A 113 8.90 -12.89 -14.45
CA GLY A 113 9.08 -11.81 -15.41
C GLY A 113 10.53 -11.61 -15.84
N ALA A 114 10.78 -10.48 -16.48
CA ALA A 114 12.10 -10.01 -16.88
C ALA A 114 12.34 -8.58 -16.37
N PHE A 115 13.60 -8.18 -16.29
CA PHE A 115 14.00 -6.91 -15.70
C PHE A 115 15.03 -6.22 -16.58
N ARG A 116 14.86 -4.91 -16.83
CA ARG A 116 15.90 -4.05 -17.41
C ARG A 116 16.01 -2.75 -16.62
N ALA A 117 17.23 -2.27 -16.42
CA ALA A 117 17.51 -1.01 -15.76
C ALA A 117 18.56 -0.22 -16.53
N PHE A 118 18.25 1.02 -16.84
CA PHE A 118 19.18 2.00 -17.40
C PHE A 118 19.61 2.92 -16.27
N TYR A 119 20.91 3.02 -15.98
CA TYR A 119 21.37 3.77 -14.81
C TYR A 119 22.79 4.30 -14.99
N THR A 120 23.12 5.34 -14.22
CA THR A 120 24.50 5.79 -14.01
C THR A 120 24.84 5.70 -12.53
N LEU A 121 25.90 4.96 -12.20
CA LEU A 121 26.35 4.73 -10.83
C LEU A 121 27.44 5.73 -10.42
N GLY A 122 27.24 6.43 -9.32
CA GLY A 122 28.28 7.18 -8.62
C GLY A 122 28.52 6.58 -7.24
N ALA A 123 29.77 6.45 -6.82
CA ALA A 123 30.06 6.00 -5.46
C ALA A 123 31.32 6.67 -4.89
N SER A 124 31.32 6.89 -3.58
CA SER A 124 32.50 7.24 -2.78
C SER A 124 32.47 6.33 -1.57
N LEU A 125 33.31 5.31 -1.56
CA LEU A 125 33.42 4.34 -0.48
C LEU A 125 34.69 4.63 0.31
N LYS A 126 34.55 4.94 1.59
CA LYS A 126 35.66 5.15 2.52
C LYS A 126 35.70 3.99 3.49
N LEU A 127 36.83 3.27 3.53
CA LEU A 127 37.01 2.09 4.36
C LEU A 127 38.12 2.32 5.37
N SER A 128 37.83 2.09 6.64
CA SER A 128 38.84 1.95 7.70
C SER A 128 38.65 0.63 8.45
N GLY A 129 39.75 0.11 8.98
CA GLY A 129 39.68 -0.97 9.97
C GLY A 129 38.97 -0.50 11.23
N GLY A 130 38.12 -1.36 11.79
CA GLY A 130 37.36 -1.08 13.01
C GLY A 130 35.86 -1.31 12.81
N GLY A 131 35.28 -2.15 13.68
CA GLY A 131 33.85 -2.26 13.94
C GLY A 131 33.52 -1.73 15.35
N ALA A 132 32.34 -2.04 15.90
CA ALA A 132 31.94 -1.58 17.24
C ALA A 132 32.92 -2.00 18.35
N SER A 133 33.62 -3.13 18.17
CA SER A 133 34.54 -3.72 19.14
C SER A 133 36.03 -3.61 18.76
N GLY A 134 36.36 -3.04 17.59
CA GLY A 134 37.75 -2.83 17.15
C GLY A 134 38.54 -4.07 16.70
N VAL A 135 37.98 -5.29 16.71
CA VAL A 135 38.75 -6.53 16.42
C VAL A 135 38.29 -7.29 15.15
N ALA A 136 37.04 -7.16 14.70
CA ALA A 136 36.52 -7.94 13.56
C ALA A 136 35.48 -7.20 12.67
N GLY A 137 35.81 -6.02 12.15
CA GLY A 137 34.92 -5.27 11.25
C GLY A 137 35.61 -4.14 10.50
N PHE A 138 34.83 -3.44 9.65
CA PHE A 138 35.27 -2.25 8.93
C PHE A 138 34.20 -1.16 8.95
N SER A 139 34.64 0.09 9.07
CA SER A 139 33.79 1.26 9.01
C SER A 139 33.65 1.71 7.56
N VAL A 140 32.44 2.19 7.22
CA VAL A 140 32.11 2.81 5.93
C VAL A 140 31.71 4.28 6.11
N ASP A 141 32.13 4.90 7.20
CA ASP A 141 31.76 6.26 7.56
C ASP A 141 32.17 7.31 6.51
N GLY A 142 31.25 8.23 6.23
CA GLY A 142 31.37 9.29 5.24
C GLY A 142 31.32 8.80 3.79
N SER A 143 30.82 7.58 3.56
CA SER A 143 30.62 7.00 2.23
C SER A 143 29.31 7.47 1.61
N ARG A 144 29.23 7.45 0.28
CA ARG A 144 28.03 7.77 -0.50
C ARG A 144 27.85 6.79 -1.64
N LEU A 145 26.62 6.35 -1.85
CA LEU A 145 26.18 5.67 -3.06
C LEU A 145 25.13 6.54 -3.76
N SER A 146 25.27 6.71 -5.07
CA SER A 146 24.39 7.54 -5.89
C SER A 146 23.99 6.80 -7.15
N LEU A 147 22.71 6.82 -7.47
CA LEU A 147 22.17 6.34 -8.74
C LEU A 147 21.33 7.46 -9.36
N ASP A 148 21.65 7.80 -10.60
CA ASP A 148 21.01 8.91 -11.32
C ASP A 148 20.39 8.48 -12.65
N ALA A 149 19.37 9.23 -13.07
CA ALA A 149 18.62 9.08 -14.32
C ALA A 149 18.14 7.64 -14.57
N VAL A 150 17.72 6.96 -13.51
CA VAL A 150 17.37 5.55 -13.58
C VAL A 150 16.02 5.35 -14.26
N THR A 151 15.98 4.46 -15.24
CA THR A 151 14.73 3.95 -15.80
C THR A 151 14.67 2.44 -15.65
N PHE A 152 13.64 1.95 -14.97
CA PHE A 152 13.39 0.53 -14.75
C PHE A 152 12.26 0.04 -15.63
N TYR A 153 12.42 -1.15 -16.19
CA TYR A 153 11.40 -1.90 -16.91
C TYR A 153 11.24 -3.26 -16.23
N TYR A 154 10.05 -3.53 -15.72
CA TYR A 154 9.64 -4.86 -15.33
C TYR A 154 8.72 -5.41 -16.42
N ARG A 155 9.16 -6.45 -17.11
CA ARG A 155 8.43 -7.05 -18.23
C ARG A 155 7.68 -8.28 -17.77
N ASP A 156 6.37 -8.23 -17.93
CA ASP A 156 5.45 -9.32 -17.64
C ASP A 156 4.56 -9.60 -18.85
N ASN A 157 4.52 -10.85 -19.30
CA ASN A 157 3.74 -11.30 -20.45
C ASN A 157 3.94 -10.46 -21.74
N GLY A 158 5.09 -9.78 -21.86
CA GLY A 158 5.43 -8.91 -23.00
C GLY A 158 4.99 -7.46 -22.85
N PHE A 159 4.44 -7.07 -21.71
CA PHE A 159 4.11 -5.70 -21.33
C PHE A 159 5.09 -5.19 -20.27
N ASP A 160 5.26 -3.88 -20.17
CA ASP A 160 6.22 -3.28 -19.25
C ASP A 160 5.56 -2.37 -18.21
N LEU A 161 5.93 -2.57 -16.95
CA LEU A 161 5.82 -1.56 -15.91
C LEU A 161 7.11 -0.73 -15.95
N ILE A 162 6.97 0.58 -16.07
CA ILE A 162 8.10 1.49 -16.31
C ILE A 162 8.20 2.50 -15.18
N VAL A 163 9.32 2.51 -14.46
CA VAL A 163 9.65 3.58 -13.51
C VAL A 163 10.64 4.51 -14.19
N ARG A 164 10.32 5.79 -14.32
CA ARG A 164 11.07 6.78 -15.09
C ARG A 164 11.68 7.83 -14.18
N ASN A 165 12.86 8.32 -14.58
CA ASN A 165 13.57 9.39 -13.88
C ASN A 165 13.69 9.12 -12.37
N ALA A 166 14.03 7.87 -12.03
CA ALA A 166 14.32 7.52 -10.65
C ALA A 166 15.76 7.90 -10.30
N SER A 167 15.98 8.42 -9.11
CA SER A 167 17.32 8.66 -8.59
C SER A 167 17.34 8.42 -7.10
N PHE A 168 18.51 8.08 -6.56
CA PHE A 168 18.70 8.07 -5.12
C PHE A 168 20.14 8.37 -4.72
N ASP A 169 20.28 8.87 -3.51
CA ASP A 169 21.53 9.05 -2.80
C ASP A 169 21.43 8.42 -1.40
N ALA A 170 22.35 7.52 -1.08
CA ALA A 170 22.55 6.98 0.25
C ALA A 170 23.85 7.53 0.83
N TYR A 171 23.75 8.29 1.91
CA TYR A 171 24.87 8.83 2.67
C TYR A 171 25.03 8.03 3.95
N LEU A 172 26.18 7.38 4.09
CA LEU A 172 26.51 6.54 5.24
C LEU A 172 27.34 7.38 6.22
N ASN A 173 26.79 7.66 7.40
CA ASN A 173 27.50 8.36 8.47
C ASN A 173 27.52 7.47 9.72
N ASN A 174 28.67 7.31 10.34
CA ASN A 174 28.92 6.43 11.48
C ASN A 174 28.48 4.97 11.24
N ALA A 175 28.37 4.54 9.97
CA ALA A 175 27.95 3.19 9.59
C ALA A 175 29.16 2.25 9.53
N TYR A 176 28.94 1.00 9.92
CA TYR A 176 29.99 -0.03 9.91
C TYR A 176 29.42 -1.43 9.68
N LEU A 177 30.30 -2.33 9.25
CA LEU A 177 30.03 -3.75 9.14
C LEU A 177 30.90 -4.51 10.15
N ASP A 178 30.29 -5.39 10.92
CA ASP A 178 30.96 -6.18 11.97
C ASP A 178 30.51 -7.65 11.89
N ILE A 179 31.39 -8.58 12.22
CA ILE A 179 31.02 -9.98 12.39
C ILE A 179 30.71 -10.20 13.87
N VAL A 180 29.43 -10.34 14.20
CA VAL A 180 28.98 -10.53 15.58
C VAL A 180 28.66 -12.00 15.84
N SER A 181 29.20 -12.56 16.92
CA SER A 181 28.81 -13.88 17.43
C SER A 181 27.71 -13.75 18.47
N GLY A 182 26.62 -14.51 18.36
CA GLY A 182 25.65 -14.61 19.44
C GLY A 182 24.49 -15.57 19.15
N GLY A 183 24.09 -16.37 20.16
CA GLY A 183 22.87 -17.19 20.25
C GLY A 183 22.63 -18.26 19.17
N ASN A 184 22.63 -17.85 17.90
CA ASN A 184 22.32 -18.63 16.71
C ASN A 184 23.50 -18.70 15.71
N GLY A 185 24.72 -18.38 16.14
CA GLY A 185 25.94 -18.43 15.31
C GLY A 185 26.58 -17.06 15.05
N SER A 186 27.45 -17.00 14.03
CA SER A 186 28.05 -15.76 13.53
C SER A 186 27.10 -15.08 12.56
N ALA A 187 26.89 -13.76 12.71
CA ALA A 187 26.06 -12.95 11.84
C ALA A 187 26.86 -11.73 11.35
N VAL A 188 26.57 -11.29 10.13
CA VAL A 188 27.06 -9.99 9.63
C VAL A 188 26.12 -8.93 10.15
N ARG A 189 26.61 -8.01 10.97
CA ARG A 189 25.88 -6.83 11.44
C ARG A 189 26.22 -5.65 10.54
N LEU A 190 25.22 -5.13 9.85
CA LEU A 190 25.26 -3.79 9.26
C LEU A 190 24.66 -2.81 10.27
N ASP A 191 25.49 -1.93 10.81
CA ASP A 191 25.02 -0.81 11.62
C ASP A 191 24.86 0.42 10.72
N LEU A 192 23.70 1.06 10.82
CA LEU A 192 23.31 2.15 9.94
C LEU A 192 23.76 3.52 10.46
N GLY A 193 24.25 3.62 11.71
CA GLY A 193 24.65 4.91 12.29
C GLY A 193 23.58 6.00 12.10
N ASP A 194 23.97 7.10 11.45
CA ASP A 194 23.10 8.22 11.07
C ASP A 194 23.00 8.31 9.53
N THR A 195 22.57 7.22 8.90
CA THR A 195 22.44 7.12 7.44
C THR A 195 21.28 7.98 6.93
N ARG A 196 21.48 8.67 5.80
CA ARG A 196 20.42 9.38 5.08
C ARG A 196 20.22 8.79 3.70
N PHE A 197 18.99 8.46 3.35
CA PHE A 197 18.59 7.97 2.03
C PHE A 197 17.62 8.95 1.40
N VAL A 198 18.00 9.59 0.30
CA VAL A 198 17.16 10.50 -0.47
C VAL A 198 16.84 9.84 -1.79
N ALA A 199 15.57 9.80 -2.18
CA ALA A 199 15.16 9.20 -3.45
C ALA A 199 14.04 10.01 -4.12
N HIS A 200 14.03 9.96 -5.44
CA HIS A 200 13.04 10.60 -6.30
C HIS A 200 12.59 9.59 -7.37
N ILE A 201 11.30 9.61 -7.70
CA ILE A 201 10.71 8.94 -8.86
C ILE A 201 9.90 9.97 -9.63
N GLY A 202 10.32 10.26 -10.87
CA GLY A 202 9.65 11.23 -11.73
C GLY A 202 8.37 10.71 -12.38
N GLY A 203 8.16 9.40 -12.43
CA GLY A 203 6.89 8.80 -12.84
C GLY A 203 6.90 7.29 -12.89
N ILE A 204 5.72 6.67 -12.74
CA ILE A 204 5.51 5.24 -12.95
C ILE A 204 4.43 5.10 -14.01
N GLY A 205 4.75 4.46 -15.13
CA GLY A 205 3.84 4.25 -16.26
C GLY A 205 3.70 2.79 -16.63
N LEU A 206 2.82 2.52 -17.59
CA LEU A 206 2.64 1.21 -18.21
C LEU A 206 2.83 1.33 -19.72
N ASP A 207 3.51 0.35 -20.29
CA ASP A 207 3.47 0.07 -21.72
C ASP A 207 2.76 -1.27 -21.94
N LEU A 208 1.53 -1.18 -22.43
CA LEU A 208 0.71 -2.34 -22.74
C LEU A 208 0.71 -2.66 -24.24
N ALA A 209 1.67 -2.11 -25.01
CA ALA A 209 1.97 -2.61 -26.34
C ALA A 209 2.82 -3.88 -26.21
N HIS A 210 2.39 -4.97 -26.85
CA HIS A 210 3.07 -6.24 -26.70
C HIS A 210 4.46 -6.23 -27.39
N GLY A 211 5.48 -6.64 -26.64
CA GLY A 211 6.85 -6.78 -27.11
C GLY A 211 7.51 -5.44 -27.46
N ASP A 212 8.75 -5.47 -27.97
CA ASP A 212 9.42 -4.25 -28.41
C ASP A 212 8.88 -3.77 -29.79
N PRO A 213 8.90 -2.46 -30.11
CA PRO A 213 8.36 -1.90 -31.36
C PRO A 213 8.94 -2.49 -32.64
N LEU A 214 10.23 -2.83 -32.61
CA LEU A 214 10.99 -3.41 -33.70
C LEU A 214 11.63 -4.69 -33.20
N ALA A 215 11.44 -5.79 -33.92
CA ALA A 215 11.99 -7.08 -33.53
C ALA A 215 13.52 -7.00 -33.36
N GLY A 216 14.01 -7.39 -32.17
CA GLY A 216 15.43 -7.36 -31.84
C GLY A 216 16.00 -5.99 -31.46
N VAL A 217 15.19 -4.92 -31.45
CA VAL A 217 15.60 -3.59 -31.00
C VAL A 217 14.87 -3.29 -29.68
N ALA A 218 15.60 -3.33 -28.58
CA ALA A 218 15.05 -3.05 -27.26
C ALA A 218 14.61 -1.57 -27.15
N VAL A 219 13.50 -1.34 -26.45
CA VAL A 219 13.08 -0.01 -26.00
C VAL A 219 14.13 0.55 -25.04
N THR A 220 14.44 1.84 -25.16
CA THR A 220 15.36 2.56 -24.26
C THR A 220 14.70 3.84 -23.75
N PRO A 221 15.22 4.45 -22.67
CA PRO A 221 14.67 5.71 -22.16
C PRO A 221 14.73 6.85 -23.18
N GLY A 222 15.76 6.86 -24.05
CA GLY A 222 15.92 7.85 -25.12
C GLY A 222 15.04 7.60 -26.35
N ALA A 223 14.50 6.38 -26.50
CA ALA A 223 13.59 5.99 -27.57
C ALA A 223 12.47 5.10 -26.98
N PRO A 224 11.55 5.69 -26.20
CA PRO A 224 10.48 4.94 -25.53
C PRO A 224 9.45 4.42 -26.54
N ASP A 225 8.74 3.36 -26.17
CA ASP A 225 7.56 2.92 -26.92
C ASP A 225 6.40 3.93 -26.73
N THR A 226 5.79 4.33 -27.84
CA THR A 226 4.70 5.29 -27.90
C THR A 226 3.43 4.71 -28.52
N ARG A 227 3.40 3.40 -28.82
CA ARG A 227 2.27 2.72 -29.45
C ARG A 227 1.02 2.70 -28.57
N HIS A 228 1.18 2.65 -27.24
CA HIS A 228 0.06 2.67 -26.31
C HIS A 228 -0.45 4.11 -26.07
N PRO A 229 -1.77 4.37 -26.10
CA PRO A 229 -2.33 5.72 -25.94
C PRO A 229 -2.00 6.37 -24.58
N ASP A 230 -1.84 5.55 -23.54
CA ASP A 230 -1.52 6.04 -22.18
C ASP A 230 0.00 6.10 -21.89
N HIS A 231 0.89 5.99 -22.89
CA HIS A 231 2.36 5.95 -22.68
C HIS A 231 2.94 7.18 -21.97
N ALA A 232 2.24 8.31 -22.04
CA ALA A 232 2.65 9.59 -21.43
C ALA A 232 2.05 9.81 -20.03
N ARG A 233 1.09 8.97 -19.59
CA ARG A 233 0.45 9.09 -18.28
C ARG A 233 1.30 8.42 -17.20
N SER A 234 1.26 8.97 -15.99
CA SER A 234 1.93 8.40 -14.81
C SER A 234 0.94 8.12 -13.67
N PHE A 235 1.30 7.19 -12.79
CA PHE A 235 0.69 7.02 -11.47
C PHE A 235 1.06 8.14 -10.48
N GLY A 236 1.80 9.16 -10.91
CA GLY A 236 2.29 10.27 -10.10
C GLY A 236 3.79 10.20 -9.80
N GLN A 237 4.26 11.10 -8.94
CA GLN A 237 5.65 11.27 -8.52
C GLN A 237 5.83 10.91 -7.04
N LEU A 238 7.03 10.47 -6.67
CA LEU A 238 7.37 10.14 -5.29
C LEU A 238 8.73 10.72 -4.91
N ASP A 239 8.76 11.49 -3.83
CA ASP A 239 9.98 11.94 -3.16
C ASP A 239 10.07 11.32 -1.76
N MET A 240 11.28 10.89 -1.39
CA MET A 240 11.59 10.30 -0.09
C MET A 240 12.87 10.91 0.47
N ASP A 241 12.88 11.27 1.75
CA ASP A 241 14.07 11.64 2.51
C ASP A 241 14.03 10.92 3.85
N LEU A 242 14.76 9.81 3.95
CA LEU A 242 14.77 8.93 5.10
C LEU A 242 16.03 9.14 5.91
N ARG A 243 15.89 9.28 7.23
CA ARG A 243 17.03 9.18 8.15
C ARG A 243 16.90 7.87 8.91
N LEU A 244 17.86 7.00 8.67
CA LEU A 244 17.90 5.63 9.11
C LEU A 244 19.00 5.44 10.15
N GLY A 245 18.68 4.71 11.21
CA GLY A 245 19.65 4.26 12.19
C GLY A 245 19.38 2.85 12.66
N GLY A 246 20.07 2.44 13.72
CA GLY A 246 19.98 1.08 14.24
C GLY A 246 20.81 0.09 13.42
N SER A 247 20.35 -1.16 13.29
CA SER A 247 21.13 -2.22 12.63
C SER A 247 20.28 -3.28 11.94
N ILE A 248 20.90 -3.97 10.99
CA ILE A 248 20.38 -5.18 10.35
C ILE A 248 21.42 -6.27 10.55
N ARG A 249 21.04 -7.40 11.16
CA ARG A 249 21.90 -8.58 11.24
C ARG A 249 21.49 -9.61 10.19
N ILE A 250 22.46 -10.15 9.49
CA ILE A 250 22.29 -11.16 8.45
C ILE A 250 22.95 -12.45 8.94
N ALA A 251 22.17 -13.50 9.11
CA ALA A 251 22.61 -14.81 9.55
C ALA A 251 22.11 -15.91 8.60
N GLY A 252 22.69 -17.10 8.68
CA GLY A 252 22.12 -18.28 8.02
C GLY A 252 20.93 -18.87 8.79
N GLY A 253 20.06 -19.59 8.08
CA GLY A 253 18.96 -20.39 8.63
C GLY A 253 17.58 -19.89 8.21
N GLY A 254 16.84 -20.72 7.47
CA GLY A 254 15.49 -20.44 7.02
C GLY A 254 14.42 -20.65 8.09
N ALA A 255 13.17 -20.69 7.64
CA ALA A 255 12.04 -21.06 8.48
C ALA A 255 12.14 -22.54 8.87
N ASN A 256 12.58 -23.38 7.92
CA ASN A 256 12.92 -24.77 8.14
C ASN A 256 14.17 -25.11 7.30
N GLY A 257 15.26 -25.59 7.90
CA GLY A 257 16.43 -26.01 7.12
C GLY A 257 17.41 -24.88 6.78
N GLN A 258 17.93 -24.87 5.55
CA GLN A 258 18.84 -23.83 5.07
C GLN A 258 18.07 -22.54 4.79
N GLY A 259 18.77 -21.46 4.43
CA GLY A 259 18.13 -20.16 4.24
C GLY A 259 18.94 -18.97 4.71
N LEU A 260 18.37 -17.79 4.50
CA LEU A 260 18.87 -16.50 4.97
C LEU A 260 17.96 -15.95 6.06
N ARG A 261 18.53 -15.38 7.12
CA ARG A 261 17.81 -14.72 8.20
C ARG A 261 18.24 -13.28 8.35
N LEU A 262 17.27 -12.38 8.26
CA LEU A 262 17.44 -10.94 8.42
C LEU A 262 16.80 -10.53 9.75
N ILE A 263 17.60 -10.02 10.69
CA ILE A 263 17.12 -9.59 12.00
C ILE A 263 17.20 -8.05 12.06
N PRO A 264 16.10 -7.34 11.72
CA PRO A 264 16.07 -5.89 11.72
C PRO A 264 15.94 -5.33 13.13
N GLN A 265 16.62 -4.20 13.36
CA GLN A 265 16.41 -3.24 14.43
C GLN A 265 16.64 -1.85 13.82
N ILE A 266 15.75 -1.45 12.91
CA ILE A 266 15.89 -0.23 12.10
C ILE A 266 15.13 0.90 12.78
N THR A 267 15.77 2.05 12.96
CA THR A 267 15.12 3.26 13.42
C THR A 267 14.92 4.25 12.27
N PHE A 268 13.80 4.95 12.28
CA PHE A 268 13.49 6.05 11.37
C PHE A 268 13.38 7.31 12.22
N ALA A 269 13.94 8.42 11.74
CA ALA A 269 13.82 9.70 12.44
C ALA A 269 13.62 10.84 11.45
N ASN A 270 12.70 11.77 11.75
CA ASN A 270 12.49 13.00 10.97
C ASN A 270 12.46 12.78 9.45
N SER A 271 11.85 11.67 9.02
CA SER A 271 11.81 11.27 7.62
C SER A 271 10.61 11.90 6.91
N LEU A 272 10.69 12.04 5.60
CA LEU A 272 9.67 12.67 4.77
C LEU A 272 9.30 11.76 3.61
N PHE A 273 8.01 11.66 3.36
CA PHE A 273 7.44 11.03 2.17
C PHE A 273 6.51 12.03 1.50
N GLN A 274 6.66 12.21 0.20
CA GLN A 274 5.81 13.09 -0.57
C GLN A 274 5.40 12.41 -1.87
N TYR A 275 4.11 12.15 -2.02
CA TYR A 275 3.51 11.82 -3.30
C TYR A 275 2.99 13.09 -3.95
N LYS A 276 3.19 13.24 -5.26
CA LYS A 276 2.76 14.41 -6.01
C LYS A 276 2.04 14.02 -7.30
N ASP A 277 0.97 14.76 -7.54
CA ASP A 277 0.11 14.76 -8.72
C ASP A 277 -0.23 16.24 -9.00
N ASP A 278 -1.48 16.60 -9.32
CA ASP A 278 -2.00 17.97 -9.34
C ASP A 278 -1.89 18.66 -7.96
N GLY A 279 -1.91 17.89 -6.87
CA GLY A 279 -1.69 18.29 -5.48
C GLY A 279 -0.59 17.46 -4.81
N VAL A 280 -0.54 17.49 -3.48
CA VAL A 280 0.49 16.82 -2.68
C VAL A 280 -0.14 16.01 -1.55
N LEU A 281 0.37 14.79 -1.36
CA LEU A 281 0.19 14.00 -0.14
C LEU A 281 1.54 13.92 0.56
N ARG A 282 1.71 14.65 1.67
CA ARG A 282 3.00 14.76 2.37
C ARG A 282 2.89 14.28 3.81
N ALA A 283 3.69 13.28 4.13
CA ALA A 283 3.91 12.74 5.45
C ALA A 283 5.20 13.34 6.02
N GLU A 284 5.07 14.13 7.08
CA GLU A 284 6.18 14.86 7.72
C GLU A 284 6.56 14.22 9.06
N ASN A 285 7.85 14.34 9.40
CA ASN A 285 8.41 13.84 10.66
C ASN A 285 8.06 12.37 10.92
N PHE A 286 8.18 11.53 9.89
CA PHE A 286 8.06 10.09 10.07
C PHE A 286 9.19 9.59 10.96
N ALA A 287 8.83 8.95 12.07
CA ALA A 287 9.77 8.42 13.04
C ALA A 287 9.27 7.08 13.58
N GLY A 288 10.16 6.20 14.01
CA GLY A 288 9.75 4.90 14.52
C GLY A 288 10.86 3.87 14.58
N VAL A 289 10.46 2.64 14.89
CA VAL A 289 11.32 1.46 14.96
C VAL A 289 10.63 0.28 14.29
N LEU A 290 11.34 -0.39 13.39
CA LEU A 290 11.00 -1.71 12.86
C LEU A 290 11.95 -2.74 13.49
N SER A 291 11.41 -3.73 14.19
CA SER A 291 12.20 -4.72 14.90
C SER A 291 11.64 -6.13 14.84
N SER A 292 12.53 -7.10 14.92
CA SER A 292 12.19 -8.52 15.10
C SER A 292 13.29 -9.19 15.93
N GLN A 293 12.90 -10.04 16.88
CA GLN A 293 13.81 -10.81 17.72
C GLN A 293 14.28 -12.07 17.00
N ASN A 294 13.36 -12.78 16.34
CA ASN A 294 13.65 -14.03 15.62
C ASN A 294 14.07 -13.80 14.17
N GLY A 295 13.79 -12.61 13.62
CA GLY A 295 14.12 -12.23 12.25
C GLY A 295 13.09 -12.68 11.21
N ILE A 296 13.30 -12.18 10.00
CA ILE A 296 12.61 -12.55 8.78
C ILE A 296 13.50 -13.55 8.05
N THR A 297 12.96 -14.71 7.72
CA THR A 297 13.66 -15.78 7.01
C THR A 297 13.29 -15.76 5.53
N LEU A 298 14.27 -16.01 4.66
CA LEU A 298 14.11 -16.29 3.23
C LEU A 298 14.55 -17.74 2.99
N ASP A 299 13.70 -18.51 2.31
CA ASP A 299 13.83 -19.96 2.12
C ASP A 299 13.24 -20.37 0.76
N LEU A 300 13.78 -21.40 0.09
CA LEU A 300 13.27 -21.95 -1.17
C LEU A 300 12.66 -23.32 -0.89
N VAL A 301 11.33 -23.40 -1.03
CA VAL A 301 10.56 -24.59 -0.63
C VAL A 301 9.64 -25.03 -1.76
N GLU A 302 9.10 -26.25 -1.67
CA GLU A 302 8.13 -26.80 -2.61
C GLU A 302 6.94 -27.39 -1.86
N ASP A 303 5.74 -27.19 -2.41
CA ASP A 303 4.52 -27.85 -1.95
C ASP A 303 3.71 -28.41 -3.13
N GLY A 304 2.50 -28.92 -2.87
CA GLY A 304 1.63 -29.49 -3.90
C GLY A 304 1.20 -28.51 -5.00
N SER A 305 1.40 -27.20 -4.82
CA SER A 305 1.13 -26.16 -5.83
C SER A 305 2.38 -25.75 -6.61
N GLY A 306 3.56 -26.29 -6.25
CA GLY A 306 4.85 -26.03 -6.88
C GLY A 306 5.84 -25.33 -5.95
N ARG A 307 6.95 -24.89 -6.54
CA ARG A 307 8.08 -24.26 -5.85
C ARG A 307 7.85 -22.79 -5.57
N TYR A 308 8.32 -22.32 -4.43
CA TYR A 308 8.13 -20.94 -3.97
C TYR A 308 9.31 -20.44 -3.14
N ALA A 309 9.49 -19.12 -3.14
CA ALA A 309 10.34 -18.44 -2.18
C ALA A 309 9.48 -18.02 -0.98
N GLN A 310 9.84 -18.46 0.22
CA GLN A 310 9.13 -18.16 1.45
C GLN A 310 9.82 -17.03 2.20
N LEU A 311 9.06 -15.99 2.56
CA LEU A 311 9.41 -15.02 3.58
C LEU A 311 8.58 -15.32 4.83
N ALA A 312 9.20 -15.72 5.94
CA ALA A 312 8.48 -16.04 7.17
C ALA A 312 9.10 -15.36 8.39
N PHE A 313 8.27 -14.96 9.35
CA PHE A 313 8.72 -14.29 10.57
C PHE A 313 7.82 -14.70 11.74
N GLN A 314 8.43 -15.03 12.88
CA GLN A 314 7.67 -15.40 14.08
C GLN A 314 7.18 -14.17 14.85
N ASP A 315 7.94 -13.08 14.75
CA ASP A 315 7.61 -11.80 15.35
C ASP A 315 8.10 -10.67 14.45
N LEU A 316 7.27 -9.63 14.30
CA LEU A 316 7.65 -8.38 13.64
C LEU A 316 6.87 -7.23 14.27
N LYS A 317 7.60 -6.25 14.80
CA LYS A 317 7.02 -5.08 15.44
C LYS A 317 7.36 -3.81 14.66
N LEU A 318 6.35 -3.01 14.36
CA LEU A 318 6.49 -1.66 13.83
C LEU A 318 5.83 -0.69 14.79
N ASN A 319 6.64 0.16 15.43
CA ASN A 319 6.15 1.33 16.14
C ASN A 319 6.54 2.56 15.34
N ALA A 320 5.58 3.29 14.78
CA ALA A 320 5.85 4.43 13.92
C ALA A 320 4.88 5.57 14.17
N SER A 321 5.31 6.79 13.92
CA SER A 321 4.47 7.98 13.95
C SER A 321 4.80 8.93 12.81
N LEU A 322 3.81 9.70 12.41
CA LEU A 322 3.87 10.82 11.48
C LEU A 322 3.54 12.07 12.28
N GLY A 323 4.45 13.04 12.32
CA GLY A 323 4.20 14.31 13.01
C GLY A 323 3.27 15.26 12.27
N GLY A 324 2.94 14.97 11.00
CA GLY A 324 2.00 15.75 10.21
C GLY A 324 1.62 15.05 8.92
N LEU A 325 0.33 15.08 8.57
CA LEU A 325 -0.17 14.68 7.25
C LEU A 325 -0.83 15.88 6.56
N ILE A 326 -0.33 16.24 5.39
CA ILE A 326 -0.87 17.31 4.54
C ILE A 326 -1.47 16.67 3.29
N ILE A 327 -2.69 17.08 2.95
CA ILE A 327 -3.44 16.55 1.81
C ILE A 327 -3.92 17.70 0.91
N GLY A 328 -3.50 17.65 -0.35
CA GLY A 328 -3.89 18.57 -1.41
C GLY A 328 -2.94 19.75 -1.54
N ASN A 329 -3.39 20.96 -1.20
CA ASN A 329 -2.53 22.14 -1.26
C ASN A 329 -1.45 22.06 -0.17
N PRO A 330 -0.15 22.18 -0.50
CA PRO A 330 0.95 22.07 0.47
C PRO A 330 0.96 23.18 1.54
N ASN A 331 0.17 24.24 1.36
CA ASN A 331 -0.06 25.31 2.34
C ASN A 331 -1.26 25.04 3.27
N ASN A 332 -2.00 23.95 3.07
CA ASN A 332 -3.09 23.58 3.97
C ASN A 332 -2.55 23.25 5.37
N GLN A 333 -3.41 23.39 6.37
CA GLN A 333 -3.14 22.89 7.70
C GLN A 333 -2.96 21.36 7.68
N LYS A 334 -2.33 20.83 8.72
CA LYS A 334 -2.15 19.38 8.87
C LYS A 334 -3.45 18.76 9.39
N ILE A 335 -3.68 17.48 9.11
CA ILE A 335 -4.75 16.72 9.78
C ILE A 335 -4.44 16.55 11.27
N GLY A 336 -3.14 16.52 11.60
CA GLY A 336 -2.61 16.16 12.90
C GLY A 336 -1.48 15.13 12.75
N SER A 337 -1.22 14.38 13.82
CA SER A 337 -0.25 13.28 13.83
C SER A 337 -0.94 11.92 13.89
N LEU A 338 -0.34 10.92 13.26
CA LEU A 338 -0.78 9.53 13.27
C LEU A 338 0.31 8.70 13.96
N ALA A 339 -0.05 7.80 14.87
CA ALA A 339 0.87 6.79 15.38
C ALA A 339 0.29 5.38 15.21
N LEU A 340 1.19 4.43 14.95
CA LEU A 340 0.92 3.04 14.66
C LEU A 340 1.80 2.20 15.59
N ASP A 341 1.19 1.24 16.28
CA ASP A 341 1.90 0.15 16.94
C ASP A 341 1.34 -1.16 16.39
N LEU A 342 2.06 -1.75 15.45
CA LEU A 342 1.71 -3.01 14.78
C LEU A 342 2.60 -4.12 15.30
N ASN A 343 2.00 -5.19 15.77
CA ASN A 343 2.70 -6.32 16.38
C ASN A 343 2.20 -7.63 15.76
N PHE A 344 3.01 -8.19 14.88
CA PHE A 344 2.79 -9.51 14.29
C PHE A 344 3.49 -10.56 15.14
N GLN A 345 2.76 -11.63 15.47
CA GLN A 345 3.28 -12.74 16.25
C GLN A 345 2.64 -14.04 15.81
N ASP A 346 3.39 -15.13 15.78
CA ASP A 346 2.82 -16.46 15.57
C ASP A 346 2.05 -16.93 16.82
N GLN A 347 0.88 -17.56 16.61
CA GLN A 347 0.04 -18.13 17.66
C GLN A 347 -0.55 -19.48 17.23
N GLY A 348 0.12 -20.58 17.59
CA GLY A 348 -0.31 -21.94 17.25
C GLY A 348 -0.31 -22.15 15.73
N ALA A 349 -1.48 -22.42 15.15
CA ALA A 349 -1.64 -22.59 13.70
C ALA A 349 -1.65 -21.26 12.90
N ARG A 350 -1.75 -20.11 13.58
CA ARG A 350 -1.72 -18.78 12.95
C ARG A 350 -0.28 -18.33 12.85
N GLN A 351 0.27 -18.37 11.63
CA GLN A 351 1.65 -18.01 11.35
C GLN A 351 1.73 -16.84 10.38
N ASN A 352 2.86 -16.14 10.39
CA ASN A 352 3.11 -15.02 9.49
C ASN A 352 4.11 -15.42 8.40
N TRP A 353 3.65 -15.40 7.14
CA TRP A 353 4.50 -15.73 6.00
C TRP A 353 3.92 -15.22 4.68
N PHE A 354 4.82 -15.10 3.69
CA PHE A 354 4.53 -14.85 2.28
C PHE A 354 5.22 -15.92 1.45
N LYS A 355 4.51 -16.62 0.58
CA LYS A 355 5.07 -17.62 -0.35
C LYS A 355 4.92 -17.13 -1.77
N LEU A 356 6.04 -16.71 -2.37
CA LEU A 356 6.09 -16.14 -3.71
C LEU A 356 6.36 -17.23 -4.75
N ARG A 357 5.47 -17.35 -5.72
CA ARG A 357 5.54 -18.29 -6.85
C ARG A 357 5.61 -17.54 -8.17
N PRO A 358 6.38 -18.04 -9.15
CA PRO A 358 6.36 -17.50 -10.49
C PRO A 358 5.03 -17.82 -11.19
N GLY A 359 4.60 -16.91 -12.05
CA GLY A 359 3.32 -16.95 -12.76
C GLY A 359 2.22 -16.21 -12.01
N GLY A 360 1.44 -15.40 -12.74
CA GLY A 360 0.29 -14.65 -12.21
C GLY A 360 -1.04 -15.36 -12.47
N ASP A 361 -2.06 -14.57 -12.84
CA ASP A 361 -3.36 -15.13 -13.22
C ASP A 361 -3.25 -16.10 -14.41
N PRO A 362 -3.88 -17.29 -14.36
CA PRO A 362 -3.83 -18.29 -15.43
C PRO A 362 -4.32 -17.79 -16.81
N ASN A 363 -5.12 -16.72 -16.85
CA ASN A 363 -5.64 -16.15 -18.09
C ASN A 363 -4.71 -15.06 -18.68
N SER A 364 -3.70 -14.62 -17.93
CA SER A 364 -2.79 -13.52 -18.33
C SER A 364 -1.49 -14.02 -18.96
N GLY A 365 -1.12 -15.29 -18.74
CA GLY A 365 0.06 -15.92 -19.34
C GLY A 365 0.86 -16.76 -18.35
N LEU A 366 2.14 -16.98 -18.64
CA LEU A 366 3.06 -17.79 -17.80
C LEU A 366 3.95 -16.94 -16.89
N LYS A 367 3.92 -15.62 -17.06
CA LYS A 367 4.67 -14.66 -16.25
C LYS A 367 3.75 -13.94 -15.27
N GLY A 368 4.35 -13.37 -14.22
CA GLY A 368 3.67 -12.67 -13.13
C GLY A 368 4.06 -13.23 -11.78
N ILE A 369 3.38 -12.79 -10.73
CA ILE A 369 3.69 -13.16 -9.34
C ILE A 369 2.42 -13.70 -8.69
N THR A 370 2.49 -14.88 -8.10
CA THR A 370 1.46 -15.40 -7.19
C THR A 370 2.03 -15.42 -5.79
N ALA A 371 1.34 -14.81 -4.82
CA ALA A 371 1.72 -14.82 -3.42
C ALA A 371 0.63 -15.51 -2.60
N ASP A 372 0.94 -16.63 -1.95
CA ASP A 372 0.12 -17.04 -0.82
C ASP A 372 0.56 -16.23 0.39
N VAL A 373 -0.39 -15.73 1.15
CA VAL A 373 -0.15 -14.87 2.30
C VAL A 373 -0.81 -15.45 3.54
N SER A 374 -0.16 -15.29 4.69
CA SER A 374 -0.72 -15.56 6.00
C SER A 374 -0.23 -14.49 6.97
N TRP A 375 -1.14 -13.97 7.79
CA TRP A 375 -0.81 -12.96 8.78
C TRP A 375 -1.55 -13.23 10.09
N ASN A 376 -0.93 -12.81 11.19
CA ASN A 376 -1.49 -12.79 12.52
C ASN A 376 -0.90 -11.60 13.30
N MET A 377 -1.71 -10.56 13.42
CA MET A 377 -1.41 -9.35 14.17
C MET A 377 -2.20 -9.35 15.48
N VAL A 378 -1.51 -9.05 16.57
CA VAL A 378 -2.04 -9.18 17.92
C VAL A 378 -1.77 -7.90 18.72
N SER A 379 -2.73 -7.50 19.55
CA SER A 379 -2.57 -6.41 20.52
C SER A 379 -1.95 -5.13 19.95
N SER A 380 -2.40 -4.72 18.76
CA SER A 380 -1.91 -3.55 18.05
C SER A 380 -2.77 -2.31 18.34
N SER A 381 -2.27 -1.12 18.00
CA SER A 381 -3.04 0.12 18.16
C SER A 381 -2.74 1.15 17.08
N VAL A 382 -3.71 2.00 16.81
CA VAL A 382 -3.57 3.18 15.96
C VAL A 382 -4.07 4.38 16.73
N SER A 383 -3.35 5.49 16.69
CA SER A 383 -3.80 6.74 17.31
C SER A 383 -3.73 7.91 16.35
N LEU A 384 -4.79 8.72 16.35
CA LEU A 384 -4.83 10.02 15.69
C LEU A 384 -4.72 11.09 16.77
N THR A 385 -3.82 12.05 16.62
CA THR A 385 -3.72 13.20 17.52
C THR A 385 -3.91 14.48 16.72
N ASP A 386 -4.93 15.24 17.13
CA ASP A 386 -5.39 16.46 16.49
C ASP A 386 -5.35 17.58 17.54
N ASN A 387 -4.62 18.66 17.26
CA ASN A 387 -4.41 19.79 18.17
C ASN A 387 -3.93 19.36 19.58
N GLY A 388 -3.13 18.29 19.65
CA GLY A 388 -2.64 17.70 20.91
C GLY A 388 -3.62 16.76 21.63
N ASN A 389 -4.83 16.55 21.09
CA ASN A 389 -5.84 15.64 21.63
C ASN A 389 -5.84 14.32 20.86
N SER A 390 -5.58 13.21 21.55
CA SER A 390 -5.45 11.90 20.90
C SER A 390 -6.72 11.06 20.98
N MET A 391 -6.94 10.26 19.95
CA MET A 391 -7.93 9.21 19.86
C MET A 391 -7.21 7.91 19.51
N TRP A 392 -7.53 6.82 20.19
CA TRP A 392 -6.84 5.54 20.08
C TRP A 392 -7.81 4.42 19.70
N PHE A 393 -7.51 3.71 18.62
CA PHE A 393 -8.05 2.40 18.32
C PHE A 393 -7.16 1.36 18.98
N SER A 394 -7.65 0.75 20.07
CA SER A 394 -6.84 -0.15 20.90
C SER A 394 -7.21 -1.61 20.69
N GLY A 395 -6.24 -2.49 20.91
CA GLY A 395 -6.46 -3.94 20.89
C GLY A 395 -6.79 -4.47 19.50
N LEU A 396 -6.26 -3.85 18.45
CA LEU A 396 -6.42 -4.31 17.08
C LEU A 396 -5.80 -5.71 16.96
N ARG A 397 -6.62 -6.65 16.50
CA ARG A 397 -6.25 -8.04 16.22
C ARG A 397 -6.75 -8.37 14.83
N THR A 398 -5.89 -8.97 14.00
CA THR A 398 -6.32 -9.48 12.69
C THR A 398 -5.53 -10.72 12.34
N HIS A 399 -6.18 -11.68 11.73
CA HIS A 399 -5.53 -12.85 11.19
C HIS A 399 -6.23 -13.32 9.94
N GLY A 400 -5.49 -13.98 9.07
CA GLY A 400 -6.06 -14.50 7.86
C GLY A 400 -5.02 -15.13 6.96
N SER A 401 -5.51 -15.69 5.86
CA SER A 401 -4.68 -16.24 4.80
C SER A 401 -5.41 -16.16 3.47
N GLY A 402 -4.68 -16.21 2.37
CA GLY A 402 -5.26 -16.20 1.04
C GLY A 402 -4.21 -16.22 -0.04
N GLN A 403 -4.67 -16.09 -1.28
CA GLN A 403 -3.79 -15.98 -2.45
C GLN A 403 -4.02 -14.64 -3.14
N LEU A 404 -2.90 -14.00 -3.48
CA LEU A 404 -2.82 -12.77 -4.24
C LEU A 404 -2.10 -13.05 -5.56
N THR A 405 -2.51 -12.42 -6.66
CA THR A 405 -1.71 -12.42 -7.90
C THR A 405 -1.42 -10.99 -8.33
N VAL A 406 -0.26 -10.77 -8.94
CA VAL A 406 0.14 -9.51 -9.56
C VAL A 406 0.62 -9.81 -10.97
N ASP A 407 -0.01 -9.18 -11.95
CA ASP A 407 0.30 -9.39 -13.37
C ASP A 407 -0.04 -8.17 -14.23
N LEU A 408 0.70 -7.97 -15.33
CA LEU A 408 0.34 -7.01 -16.37
C LEU A 408 -0.58 -7.69 -17.38
N THR A 409 -1.69 -7.03 -17.69
CA THR A 409 -2.78 -7.60 -18.47
C THR A 409 -3.20 -6.71 -19.62
N LYS A 410 -3.52 -7.33 -20.76
CA LYS A 410 -4.05 -6.66 -21.95
C LYS A 410 -4.94 -7.61 -22.74
N SER A 411 -6.06 -7.10 -23.22
CA SER A 411 -6.94 -7.79 -24.17
C SER A 411 -6.35 -7.80 -25.56
N CYS A 412 -6.43 -8.94 -26.26
CA CYS A 412 -6.02 -9.07 -27.65
C CYS A 412 -7.22 -9.53 -28.50
N VAL A 413 -7.61 -8.70 -29.47
CA VAL A 413 -8.77 -8.96 -30.34
C VAL A 413 -8.47 -10.16 -31.24
N GLY A 414 -9.15 -11.28 -31.05
CA GLY A 414 -9.14 -12.41 -32.00
C GLY A 414 -8.44 -13.70 -31.55
N GLY A 415 -8.17 -13.89 -30.26
CA GLY A 415 -7.66 -15.17 -29.72
C GLY A 415 -6.30 -15.03 -29.05
N SER A 416 -6.00 -16.01 -28.20
CA SER A 416 -4.86 -16.10 -27.29
C SER A 416 -3.49 -16.03 -27.99
N SER A 417 -3.02 -14.82 -28.29
CA SER A 417 -1.58 -14.55 -28.40
C SER A 417 -0.93 -14.76 -27.03
N ALA A 418 0.29 -15.28 -27.00
CA ALA A 418 1.02 -15.54 -25.75
C ALA A 418 1.08 -14.27 -24.90
N GLY A 419 0.47 -14.30 -23.71
CA GLY A 419 0.49 -13.19 -22.75
C GLY A 419 -0.70 -12.24 -22.77
N CYS A 420 -1.76 -12.48 -23.56
CA CYS A 420 -2.99 -11.69 -23.50
C CYS A 420 -4.19 -12.52 -23.04
N TYR A 421 -5.19 -11.87 -22.46
CA TYR A 421 -6.50 -12.48 -22.23
C TYR A 421 -7.43 -12.27 -23.45
N ALA A 422 -8.45 -13.14 -23.58
CA ALA A 422 -9.31 -13.23 -24.77
C ALA A 422 -10.14 -11.97 -25.07
N GLY A 423 -10.36 -11.11 -24.08
CA GLY A 423 -11.08 -9.85 -24.21
C GLY A 423 -12.56 -10.03 -24.49
N SER A 424 -13.41 -9.76 -23.49
CA SER A 424 -14.85 -9.69 -23.68
C SER A 424 -15.30 -8.33 -24.22
N ALA A 425 -16.19 -8.32 -25.22
CA ALA A 425 -16.94 -7.12 -25.58
C ALA A 425 -17.93 -6.68 -24.46
N ASN A 426 -18.28 -7.61 -23.56
CA ASN A 426 -19.17 -7.36 -22.44
C ASN A 426 -18.38 -7.27 -21.12
N THR A 427 -18.34 -6.07 -20.56
CA THR A 427 -17.70 -5.77 -19.27
C THR A 427 -18.65 -5.93 -18.08
N GLN A 428 -19.89 -6.38 -18.34
CA GLN A 428 -20.89 -6.60 -17.31
C GLN A 428 -20.75 -8.02 -16.71
N PRO A 429 -20.49 -8.14 -15.40
CA PRO A 429 -20.56 -9.39 -14.65
C PRO A 429 -21.89 -10.12 -14.88
N GLY A 430 -21.86 -11.44 -14.86
CA GLY A 430 -23.04 -12.29 -15.06
C GLY A 430 -23.55 -12.37 -16.51
N SER A 431 -23.00 -11.58 -17.43
CA SER A 431 -23.33 -11.68 -18.85
C SER A 431 -22.58 -12.82 -19.55
N SER A 432 -23.17 -13.36 -20.62
CA SER A 432 -22.47 -14.34 -21.47
C SER A 432 -21.26 -13.68 -22.13
N GLY A 433 -20.06 -14.14 -21.77
CA GLY A 433 -18.81 -13.68 -22.36
C GLY A 433 -17.94 -12.84 -21.45
N TYR A 434 -18.44 -12.31 -20.32
CA TYR A 434 -17.61 -11.59 -19.35
C TYR A 434 -16.49 -12.48 -18.80
N ASP A 435 -15.25 -12.01 -18.93
CA ASP A 435 -14.04 -12.75 -18.57
C ASP A 435 -13.40 -12.26 -17.26
N GLY A 436 -13.88 -11.17 -16.67
CA GLY A 436 -13.35 -10.63 -15.41
C GLY A 436 -11.99 -9.95 -15.52
N HIS A 437 -11.54 -9.60 -16.72
CA HIS A 437 -10.23 -9.01 -16.95
C HIS A 437 -10.35 -7.62 -17.56
N PHE A 438 -9.37 -6.77 -17.22
CA PHE A 438 -9.24 -5.43 -17.76
C PHE A 438 -7.78 -5.20 -18.12
N ASP A 439 -7.52 -4.22 -18.98
CA ASP A 439 -6.14 -3.87 -19.33
C ASP A 439 -5.48 -3.10 -18.17
N GLY A 440 -4.23 -3.41 -17.81
CA GLY A 440 -3.46 -2.69 -16.79
C GLY A 440 -2.63 -3.58 -15.86
N LEU A 441 -2.18 -2.98 -14.75
CA LEU A 441 -1.58 -3.71 -13.63
C LEU A 441 -2.68 -4.32 -12.79
N ARG A 442 -2.81 -5.64 -12.84
CA ARG A 442 -3.87 -6.39 -12.19
C ARG A 442 -3.40 -6.98 -10.87
N LEU A 443 -4.25 -6.87 -9.86
CA LEU A 443 -4.15 -7.50 -8.56
C LEU A 443 -5.32 -8.47 -8.40
N GLY A 444 -5.04 -9.77 -8.40
CA GLY A 444 -6.05 -10.82 -8.18
C GLY A 444 -6.15 -11.23 -6.73
N LEU A 445 -7.37 -11.50 -6.25
CA LEU A 445 -7.66 -11.94 -4.89
C LEU A 445 -8.43 -13.25 -4.95
N LYS A 446 -7.90 -14.29 -4.31
CA LYS A 446 -8.54 -15.61 -4.27
C LYS A 446 -8.56 -16.14 -2.85
N ASN A 447 -9.77 -16.38 -2.36
CA ASN A 447 -10.06 -16.95 -1.04
C ASN A 447 -9.27 -16.27 0.08
N VAL A 448 -9.21 -14.93 0.06
CA VAL A 448 -8.60 -14.17 1.15
C VAL A 448 -9.55 -14.20 2.33
N LYS A 449 -9.34 -15.17 3.21
CA LYS A 449 -10.15 -15.40 4.40
C LYS A 449 -9.49 -14.76 5.59
N GLY A 450 -10.19 -13.83 6.22
CA GLY A 450 -9.67 -13.06 7.34
C GLY A 450 -10.72 -12.79 8.41
N SER A 451 -10.24 -12.40 9.58
CA SER A 451 -11.03 -11.90 10.68
C SER A 451 -10.27 -10.78 11.37
N TYR A 452 -10.96 -9.71 11.73
CA TYR A 452 -10.40 -8.66 12.57
C TYR A 452 -11.34 -8.29 13.72
N SER A 453 -10.76 -7.77 14.80
CA SER A 453 -11.50 -7.16 15.90
C SER A 453 -10.67 -6.10 16.62
N PHE A 454 -11.33 -5.21 17.37
CA PHE A 454 -10.68 -4.25 18.25
C PHE A 454 -11.49 -4.07 19.55
N ASP A 455 -10.81 -3.63 20.61
CA ASP A 455 -11.44 -3.50 21.93
C ASP A 455 -12.39 -2.30 22.00
N GLY A 456 -12.07 -1.25 21.25
CA GLY A 456 -12.89 -0.05 21.12
C GLY A 456 -12.04 1.21 20.91
N LEU A 457 -12.68 2.36 21.11
CA LEU A 457 -12.06 3.67 21.01
C LEU A 457 -11.68 4.19 22.40
N ARG A 458 -10.53 4.87 22.53
CA ARG A 458 -10.16 5.65 23.72
C ARG A 458 -9.88 7.10 23.29
N VAL A 459 -10.21 8.07 24.15
CA VAL A 459 -10.00 9.50 23.87
C VAL A 459 -9.16 10.11 24.99
N GLY A 460 -8.20 10.97 24.61
CA GLY A 460 -7.19 11.53 25.48
C GLY A 460 -5.97 10.62 25.63
N ARG A 461 -5.83 9.95 26.77
CA ARG A 461 -4.67 9.12 27.07
C ARG A 461 -4.86 7.68 26.58
N ALA A 462 -3.76 6.98 26.31
CA ALA A 462 -3.78 5.59 25.86
C ALA A 462 -4.39 4.62 26.90
N ASP A 463 -4.36 4.97 28.18
CA ASP A 463 -4.92 4.20 29.30
C ASP A 463 -6.35 4.62 29.71
N ALA A 464 -6.94 5.61 29.02
CA ALA A 464 -8.30 6.08 29.30
C ALA A 464 -9.34 4.96 29.08
N PRO A 465 -10.43 4.88 29.86
CA PRO A 465 -11.48 3.87 29.65
C PRO A 465 -11.99 3.82 28.20
N LEU A 466 -12.41 2.62 27.76
CA LEU A 466 -13.05 2.46 26.45
C LEU A 466 -14.31 3.31 26.39
N GLN A 467 -14.50 3.95 25.24
CA GLN A 467 -15.61 4.85 24.98
C GLN A 467 -16.79 4.06 24.45
N GLY A 468 -17.98 4.30 25.01
CA GLY A 468 -19.23 3.94 24.35
C GLY A 468 -19.45 4.79 23.10
N GLY A 469 -20.26 4.31 22.15
CA GLY A 469 -20.50 5.01 20.88
C GLY A 469 -19.59 4.55 19.73
N THR A 470 -18.83 3.46 19.91
CA THR A 470 -18.15 2.78 18.79
C THR A 470 -19.14 2.32 17.71
N GLU A 471 -20.43 2.18 18.04
CA GLU A 471 -21.52 1.93 17.09
C GLU A 471 -21.63 3.02 16.02
N LEU A 472 -21.22 4.26 16.32
CA LEU A 472 -21.23 5.34 15.33
C LEU A 472 -20.23 5.09 14.19
N LEU A 473 -19.20 4.28 14.44
CA LEU A 473 -18.23 3.88 13.41
C LEU A 473 -18.85 2.96 12.35
N VAL A 474 -19.94 2.28 12.66
CA VAL A 474 -20.68 1.44 11.70
C VAL A 474 -21.26 2.28 10.55
N LEU A 475 -21.57 3.56 10.79
CA LEU A 475 -21.99 4.49 9.74
C LEU A 475 -20.87 4.77 8.72
N LEU A 476 -19.62 4.56 9.12
CA LEU A 476 -18.43 4.61 8.28
C LEU A 476 -18.02 3.22 7.77
N GLU A 477 -18.88 2.21 7.93
CA GLU A 477 -18.64 0.80 7.57
C GLU A 477 -17.44 0.17 8.32
N ILE A 478 -17.10 0.70 9.50
CA ILE A 478 -16.09 0.13 10.41
C ILE A 478 -16.81 -0.65 11.50
N PHE A 479 -16.62 -1.96 11.53
CA PHE A 479 -17.29 -2.87 12.45
C PHE A 479 -16.34 -3.30 13.59
N PRO A 480 -16.77 -3.34 14.87
CA PRO A 480 -15.95 -3.81 15.99
C PRO A 480 -15.30 -5.19 15.79
N ALA A 481 -15.99 -6.07 15.07
CA ALA A 481 -15.49 -7.36 14.63
C ALA A 481 -16.06 -7.71 13.26
N TYR A 482 -15.24 -8.31 12.41
CA TYR A 482 -15.64 -8.70 11.06
C TYR A 482 -14.90 -9.96 10.60
N ASP A 483 -15.66 -10.98 10.24
CA ASP A 483 -15.17 -12.16 9.54
C ASP A 483 -15.51 -12.02 8.05
N PHE A 484 -14.60 -12.42 7.15
CA PHE A 484 -14.83 -12.32 5.71
C PHE A 484 -14.04 -13.34 4.89
N THR A 485 -14.58 -13.70 3.73
CA THR A 485 -13.83 -14.29 2.61
C THR A 485 -13.95 -13.39 1.40
N LEU A 486 -12.82 -12.85 0.93
CA LEU A 486 -12.73 -11.94 -0.19
C LEU A 486 -12.17 -12.65 -1.43
N ASN A 487 -12.87 -12.50 -2.55
CA ASN A 487 -12.45 -12.84 -3.90
C ASN A 487 -12.61 -11.62 -4.80
N GLY A 488 -11.84 -11.54 -5.89
CA GLY A 488 -12.01 -10.46 -6.85
C GLY A 488 -10.74 -10.06 -7.56
N GLN A 489 -10.78 -8.88 -8.18
CA GLN A 489 -9.64 -8.26 -8.83
C GLN A 489 -9.72 -6.73 -8.78
N LEU A 490 -8.54 -6.11 -8.82
CA LEU A 490 -8.35 -4.68 -9.02
C LEU A 490 -7.34 -4.50 -10.16
N THR A 491 -7.73 -3.79 -11.22
CA THR A 491 -6.84 -3.47 -12.32
C THR A 491 -6.60 -1.97 -12.38
N LEU A 492 -5.32 -1.57 -12.36
CA LEU A 492 -4.86 -0.19 -12.31
C LEU A 492 -4.28 0.26 -13.65
N ARG A 493 -4.53 1.52 -14.00
CA ARG A 493 -3.92 2.21 -15.15
C ARG A 493 -3.38 3.57 -14.71
N PRO A 494 -2.27 4.04 -15.30
CA PRO A 494 -1.73 5.36 -15.00
C PRO A 494 -2.64 6.48 -15.51
N GLY A 495 -2.56 7.62 -14.84
CA GLY A 495 -3.30 8.84 -15.08
C GLY A 495 -4.68 8.85 -14.44
N GLY A 496 -5.09 10.04 -14.00
CA GLY A 496 -6.31 10.31 -13.25
C GLY A 496 -7.54 10.69 -14.08
N ALA A 497 -8.53 11.29 -13.41
CA ALA A 497 -9.65 11.98 -14.09
C ALA A 497 -9.12 13.11 -15.00
N SER A 498 -8.03 13.75 -14.60
CA SER A 498 -7.20 14.66 -15.37
C SER A 498 -5.74 14.47 -14.95
N GLY A 499 -4.78 14.60 -15.86
CA GLY A 499 -3.35 14.54 -15.53
C GLY A 499 -2.84 13.15 -15.11
N ASP A 500 -1.90 13.16 -14.17
CA ASP A 500 -1.37 11.97 -13.49
C ASP A 500 -2.42 11.43 -12.49
N GLY A 501 -2.10 10.35 -11.78
CA GLY A 501 -3.00 9.72 -10.83
C GLY A 501 -3.31 8.26 -11.19
N VAL A 502 -4.35 7.70 -10.59
CA VAL A 502 -4.65 6.26 -10.71
C VAL A 502 -6.05 6.08 -11.27
N ARG A 503 -6.18 5.40 -12.42
CA ARG A 503 -7.46 4.87 -12.90
C ARG A 503 -7.60 3.40 -12.52
N TYR A 504 -8.82 2.96 -12.25
CA TYR A 504 -9.07 1.59 -11.83
C TYR A 504 -10.38 1.00 -12.34
N ASN A 505 -10.35 -0.32 -12.54
CA ASN A 505 -11.53 -1.18 -12.65
C ASN A 505 -11.44 -2.25 -11.57
N ALA A 506 -12.55 -2.59 -10.95
CA ALA A 506 -12.54 -3.60 -9.90
C ALA A 506 -13.84 -4.39 -9.85
N ASP A 507 -13.70 -5.64 -9.44
CA ASP A 507 -14.81 -6.52 -9.09
C ASP A 507 -14.43 -7.26 -7.82
N PHE A 508 -15.21 -7.08 -6.76
CA PHE A 508 -14.98 -7.70 -5.47
C PHE A 508 -16.22 -8.44 -5.02
N VAL A 509 -16.00 -9.60 -4.42
CA VAL A 509 -17.04 -10.46 -3.87
C VAL A 509 -16.61 -10.86 -2.47
N VAL A 510 -17.33 -10.34 -1.48
CA VAL A 510 -17.20 -10.77 -0.09
C VAL A 510 -18.29 -11.79 0.21
N THR A 511 -17.90 -12.89 0.84
CA THR A 511 -18.78 -14.03 1.16
C THR A 511 -18.52 -14.53 2.57
N ASP A 512 -19.50 -15.26 3.11
CA ASP A 512 -19.49 -15.83 4.46
C ASP A 512 -19.15 -14.79 5.54
N ALA A 513 -19.55 -13.53 5.30
CA ALA A 513 -19.15 -12.42 6.15
C ALA A 513 -20.08 -12.26 7.34
N ASN A 514 -19.49 -12.00 8.51
CA ASN A 514 -20.21 -11.70 9.74
C ASN A 514 -19.70 -10.38 10.30
N ALA A 515 -20.55 -9.36 10.33
CA ALA A 515 -20.19 -8.03 10.82
C ALA A 515 -20.90 -7.69 12.12
N ALA A 516 -20.13 -7.36 13.15
CA ALA A 516 -20.68 -6.87 14.41
C ALA A 516 -21.15 -5.42 14.25
N ILE A 517 -22.42 -5.12 14.53
CA ILE A 517 -22.90 -3.73 14.62
C ILE A 517 -22.62 -3.20 16.03
N THR A 518 -23.02 -3.97 17.04
CA THR A 518 -22.73 -3.71 18.46
C THR A 518 -22.62 -5.05 19.16
N VAL A 519 -21.54 -5.29 19.88
CA VAL A 519 -21.27 -6.56 20.56
C VAL A 519 -20.58 -6.31 21.89
N ASP A 520 -20.88 -7.14 22.88
CA ASP A 520 -20.18 -7.18 24.16
C ASP A 520 -18.84 -7.92 24.06
N GLU A 521 -18.07 -7.94 25.16
CA GLU A 521 -16.78 -8.62 25.24
C GLU A 521 -16.89 -10.14 25.07
N ALA A 522 -18.09 -10.71 25.24
CA ALA A 522 -18.37 -12.12 25.01
C ALA A 522 -18.78 -12.41 23.54
N GLY A 523 -18.78 -11.41 22.67
CA GLY A 523 -19.12 -11.51 21.25
C GLY A 523 -20.62 -11.61 20.97
N LYS A 524 -21.47 -11.26 21.95
CA LYS A 524 -22.93 -11.26 21.80
C LYS A 524 -23.45 -9.86 21.55
N GLY A 525 -24.36 -9.73 20.60
CA GLY A 525 -24.99 -8.46 20.28
C GLY A 525 -25.71 -8.50 18.94
N LEU A 526 -25.70 -7.41 18.21
CA LEU A 526 -26.31 -7.31 16.88
C LEU A 526 -25.28 -7.60 15.80
N TRP A 527 -25.57 -8.59 14.95
CA TRP A 527 -24.70 -9.04 13.87
C TRP A 527 -25.41 -9.00 12.51
N LEU A 528 -24.68 -8.63 11.46
CA LEU A 528 -25.04 -8.91 10.08
C LEU A 528 -24.37 -10.22 9.68
N ALA A 529 -25.11 -11.32 9.72
CA ALA A 529 -24.58 -12.68 9.57
C ALA A 529 -24.87 -13.28 8.19
N GLY A 530 -23.94 -14.12 7.72
CA GLY A 530 -24.05 -14.76 6.41
C GLY A 530 -24.13 -13.76 5.26
N THR A 531 -23.40 -12.65 5.38
CA THR A 531 -23.45 -11.54 4.45
C THR A 531 -22.68 -11.88 3.17
N ARG A 532 -23.30 -11.58 2.02
CA ARG A 532 -22.64 -11.52 0.71
C ARG A 532 -22.63 -10.07 0.23
N TYR A 533 -21.47 -9.60 -0.24
CA TYR A 533 -21.36 -8.26 -0.80
C TYR A 533 -20.61 -8.29 -2.13
N ASP A 534 -21.34 -8.03 -3.21
CA ASP A 534 -20.80 -7.91 -4.56
C ASP A 534 -20.62 -6.43 -4.90
N MET A 535 -19.43 -6.03 -5.35
CA MET A 535 -19.07 -4.65 -5.69
C MET A 535 -18.38 -4.59 -7.04
N HIS A 536 -18.78 -3.63 -7.86
CA HIS A 536 -18.25 -3.46 -9.21
C HIS A 536 -17.96 -2.00 -9.51
N PHE A 537 -16.77 -1.72 -10.01
CA PHE A 537 -16.29 -0.39 -10.36
C PHE A 537 -15.83 -0.39 -11.82
N ARG A 538 -16.28 0.60 -12.59
CA ARG A 538 -15.85 0.82 -13.97
C ARG A 538 -15.38 2.26 -14.15
N ASP A 539 -14.19 2.41 -14.70
CA ASP A 539 -13.57 3.70 -15.01
C ASP A 539 -13.50 4.64 -13.79
N GLY A 540 -13.15 4.09 -12.63
CA GLY A 540 -12.88 4.87 -11.43
C GLY A 540 -11.53 5.58 -11.51
N SER A 541 -11.35 6.63 -10.69
CA SER A 541 -10.05 7.30 -10.51
C SER A 541 -9.76 7.64 -9.05
N LEU A 542 -8.49 7.74 -8.69
CA LEU A 542 -7.99 8.24 -7.42
C LEU A 542 -6.92 9.29 -7.73
N ASP A 543 -7.23 10.53 -7.37
CA ASP A 543 -6.46 11.71 -7.77
C ASP A 543 -6.09 12.53 -6.53
N VAL A 544 -4.88 13.07 -6.49
CA VAL A 544 -4.49 14.04 -5.45
C VAL A 544 -4.54 15.42 -6.06
N THR A 545 -5.56 16.18 -5.69
CA THR A 545 -5.85 17.51 -6.23
C THR A 545 -5.48 18.60 -5.24
N GLN A 546 -5.50 19.87 -5.65
CA GLN A 546 -5.34 21.01 -4.72
C GLN A 546 -6.40 21.05 -3.60
N ASN A 547 -7.57 20.45 -3.84
CA ASN A 547 -8.67 20.40 -2.88
C ASN A 547 -8.59 19.20 -1.93
N GLY A 548 -7.62 18.29 -2.12
CA GLY A 548 -7.48 17.06 -1.35
C GLY A 548 -7.37 15.81 -2.22
N VAL A 549 -7.42 14.64 -1.59
CA VAL A 549 -7.49 13.34 -2.27
C VAL A 549 -8.94 13.11 -2.69
N GLN A 550 -9.18 12.79 -3.95
CA GLN A 550 -10.51 12.49 -4.49
C GLN A 550 -10.54 11.09 -5.09
N LEU A 551 -11.44 10.26 -4.57
CA LEU A 551 -11.84 9.00 -5.17
C LEU A 551 -13.10 9.22 -6.01
N SER A 552 -12.99 9.00 -7.32
CA SER A 552 -14.12 8.86 -8.24
C SER A 552 -14.48 7.38 -8.39
N LYS A 553 -15.75 7.04 -8.17
CA LYS A 553 -16.22 5.65 -8.34
C LYS A 553 -16.45 5.26 -9.81
N GLY A 554 -16.45 6.22 -10.74
CA GLY A 554 -16.84 6.00 -12.13
C GLY A 554 -18.30 5.51 -12.22
N THR A 555 -18.53 4.40 -12.92
CA THR A 555 -19.79 3.63 -12.83
C THR A 555 -19.65 2.56 -11.77
N TYR A 556 -20.53 2.59 -10.77
CA TYR A 556 -20.50 1.68 -9.63
C TYR A 556 -21.85 0.99 -9.45
N TRP A 557 -21.84 -0.31 -9.21
CA TRP A 557 -23.00 -1.01 -8.69
C TRP A 557 -22.60 -2.06 -7.68
N SER A 558 -23.49 -2.31 -6.72
CA SER A 558 -23.25 -3.29 -5.68
C SER A 558 -24.52 -3.93 -5.17
N THR A 559 -24.39 -5.14 -4.62
CA THR A 559 -25.46 -5.87 -3.92
C THR A 559 -24.93 -6.36 -2.59
N LEU A 560 -25.38 -5.72 -1.51
CA LEU A 560 -25.20 -6.20 -0.15
C LEU A 560 -26.42 -7.06 0.22
N ASP A 561 -26.23 -8.35 0.46
CA ASP A 561 -27.26 -9.30 0.87
C ASP A 561 -26.89 -9.88 2.24
N VAL A 562 -27.52 -9.36 3.29
CA VAL A 562 -27.38 -9.85 4.66
C VAL A 562 -28.40 -10.96 4.87
N HIS A 563 -27.93 -12.20 4.95
CA HIS A 563 -28.82 -13.37 5.12
C HIS A 563 -29.62 -13.30 6.43
N ASP A 564 -28.98 -12.91 7.54
CA ASP A 564 -29.63 -12.74 8.84
C ASP A 564 -29.09 -11.53 9.59
N VAL A 565 -29.97 -10.63 10.01
CA VAL A 565 -29.70 -9.68 11.08
C VAL A 565 -29.93 -10.40 12.40
N ARG A 566 -28.88 -10.75 13.14
CA ARG A 566 -28.97 -11.59 14.34
C ARG A 566 -28.81 -10.81 15.62
N TRP A 567 -29.63 -11.15 16.62
CA TRP A 567 -29.44 -10.75 18.01
C TRP A 567 -28.86 -11.92 18.83
N GLY A 568 -27.78 -11.66 19.56
CA GLY A 568 -27.03 -12.66 20.34
C GLY A 568 -25.72 -13.07 19.66
N ASP A 569 -25.50 -14.38 19.53
CA ASP A 569 -24.31 -14.92 18.85
C ASP A 569 -24.42 -14.80 17.33
N ARG A 570 -23.28 -14.62 16.64
CA ARG A 570 -23.23 -14.45 15.18
C ARG A 570 -23.71 -15.67 14.38
N ASN A 571 -23.60 -16.88 14.92
CA ASN A 571 -23.99 -18.13 14.25
C ASN A 571 -25.32 -18.68 14.79
N THR A 572 -25.54 -18.59 16.11
CA THR A 572 -26.69 -19.21 16.77
C THR A 572 -27.72 -18.21 17.31
N GLY A 573 -27.48 -16.90 17.18
CA GLY A 573 -28.41 -15.85 17.61
C GLY A 573 -29.73 -15.85 16.85
N GLN A 574 -30.77 -15.24 17.43
CA GLN A 574 -32.08 -15.15 16.80
C GLN A 574 -32.03 -14.20 15.59
N SER A 575 -32.53 -14.66 14.44
CA SER A 575 -32.63 -13.81 13.25
C SER A 575 -33.86 -12.89 13.35
N LEU A 576 -33.64 -11.61 13.07
CA LEU A 576 -34.67 -10.57 12.93
C LEU A 576 -35.16 -10.44 11.47
N GLY A 577 -34.54 -11.16 10.53
CA GLY A 577 -34.83 -11.09 9.11
C GLY A 577 -33.60 -10.84 8.25
N ARG A 578 -33.82 -10.66 6.96
CA ARG A 578 -32.80 -10.44 5.92
C ARG A 578 -32.89 -9.00 5.42
N ILE A 579 -31.74 -8.40 5.08
CA ILE A 579 -31.68 -7.08 4.46
C ILE A 579 -30.90 -7.18 3.16
N VAL A 580 -31.45 -6.65 2.07
CA VAL A 580 -30.75 -6.49 0.79
C VAL A 580 -30.68 -5.03 0.42
N LEU A 581 -29.48 -4.53 0.14
CA LEU A 581 -29.24 -3.19 -0.37
C LEU A 581 -28.52 -3.28 -1.71
N ARG A 582 -29.18 -2.81 -2.76
CA ARG A 582 -28.58 -2.62 -4.08
C ARG A 582 -28.35 -1.16 -4.35
N ARG A 583 -27.18 -0.83 -4.87
CA ARG A 583 -26.79 0.53 -5.25
C ARG A 583 -26.36 0.53 -6.70
N TYR A 584 -26.78 1.56 -7.44
CA TYR A 584 -26.31 1.86 -8.78
C TYR A 584 -26.04 3.36 -8.89
N GLU A 585 -24.77 3.69 -9.09
CA GLU A 585 -24.23 5.03 -9.04
C GLU A 585 -23.38 5.34 -10.27
N GLN A 586 -23.37 6.61 -10.69
CA GLN A 586 -22.45 7.08 -11.74
C GLN A 586 -21.91 8.46 -11.38
N GLY A 587 -20.59 8.61 -11.37
CA GLY A 587 -19.93 9.88 -11.05
C GLY A 587 -20.05 10.29 -9.57
N SER A 588 -20.28 9.31 -8.69
CA SER A 588 -20.14 9.49 -7.24
C SER A 588 -18.67 9.70 -6.87
N THR A 589 -18.43 10.56 -5.88
CA THR A 589 -17.09 10.91 -5.43
C THR A 589 -16.99 10.93 -3.91
N LEU A 590 -15.82 10.58 -3.38
CA LEU A 590 -15.39 10.80 -2.01
C LEU A 590 -14.15 11.70 -2.04
N SER A 591 -14.15 12.81 -1.33
CA SER A 591 -12.99 13.69 -1.20
C SER A 591 -12.56 13.83 0.25
N LEU A 592 -11.26 13.78 0.51
CA LEU A 592 -10.65 13.97 1.83
C LEU A 592 -9.64 15.10 1.75
N SER A 593 -9.69 16.04 2.69
CA SER A 593 -8.76 17.16 2.76
C SER A 593 -8.44 17.51 4.21
N SER A 594 -7.31 18.18 4.40
CA SER A 594 -6.92 18.69 5.70
C SER A 594 -7.56 20.06 5.98
N GLY A 595 -7.97 20.32 7.21
CA GLY A 595 -8.56 21.60 7.60
C GLY A 595 -9.64 21.58 8.69
N GLY A 596 -10.03 20.41 9.21
CA GLY A 596 -10.85 20.26 10.42
C GLY A 596 -12.23 20.92 10.42
N ALA A 597 -12.88 20.92 11.59
CA ALA A 597 -14.16 21.57 11.86
C ALA A 597 -14.03 23.04 12.27
N GLY A 598 -12.87 23.43 12.77
CA GLY A 598 -12.53 24.83 13.03
C GLY A 598 -13.44 25.49 14.06
N ALA A 599 -13.50 26.81 14.03
CA ALA A 599 -14.32 27.56 14.98
C ALA A 599 -15.78 27.73 14.50
N LEU A 600 -16.73 27.44 15.37
CA LEU A 600 -18.16 27.46 15.07
C LEU A 600 -18.98 28.18 16.15
N CYS A 601 -20.01 28.90 15.68
CA CYS A 601 -21.05 29.42 16.56
C CYS A 601 -22.21 28.43 16.70
N VAL A 602 -22.38 27.84 17.88
CA VAL A 602 -23.43 26.87 18.20
C VAL A 602 -24.65 27.57 18.78
N GLY A 603 -25.82 27.42 18.16
CA GLY A 603 -27.07 27.99 18.66
C GLY A 603 -27.21 29.51 18.47
N GLY A 604 -26.33 30.13 17.69
CA GLY A 604 -26.42 31.55 17.28
C GLY A 604 -25.77 31.78 15.93
N SER A 605 -25.47 33.04 15.62
CA SER A 605 -24.82 33.46 14.36
C SER A 605 -23.63 34.39 14.63
N GLY A 606 -22.57 34.27 13.83
CA GLY A 606 -21.40 35.14 13.94
C GLY A 606 -20.10 34.41 13.59
N ALA A 607 -19.16 35.13 12.95
CA ALA A 607 -17.84 34.63 12.58
C ALA A 607 -16.76 34.88 13.65
N SER A 608 -17.15 35.41 14.81
CA SER A 608 -16.26 35.65 15.94
C SER A 608 -16.97 35.29 17.24
N ALA A 609 -16.19 35.04 18.31
CA ALA A 609 -16.74 34.74 19.62
C ALA A 609 -17.69 35.83 20.14
N SER A 610 -17.37 37.10 19.90
CA SER A 610 -18.19 38.24 20.30
C SER A 610 -19.52 38.31 19.54
N ALA A 611 -19.50 38.13 18.22
CA ALA A 611 -20.70 38.13 17.39
C ALA A 611 -21.61 36.93 17.72
N CYS A 612 -21.01 35.76 17.94
CA CYS A 612 -21.73 34.55 18.32
C CYS A 612 -22.47 34.73 19.64
N THR A 613 -21.78 35.23 20.65
CA THR A 613 -22.36 35.48 21.99
C THR A 613 -23.45 36.55 21.92
N ALA A 614 -23.24 37.61 21.13
CA ALA A 614 -24.25 38.65 20.93
C ALA A 614 -25.53 38.13 20.25
N SER A 615 -25.42 37.10 19.41
CA SER A 615 -26.54 36.41 18.79
C SER A 615 -27.20 35.34 19.69
N GLY A 616 -26.78 35.22 20.96
CA GLY A 616 -27.26 34.19 21.87
C GLY A 616 -26.66 32.80 21.64
N GLY A 617 -25.62 32.70 20.80
CA GLY A 617 -24.89 31.46 20.53
C GLY A 617 -23.68 31.26 21.43
N ARG A 618 -23.14 30.04 21.39
CA ARG A 618 -21.91 29.63 22.06
C ARG A 618 -20.79 29.48 21.02
N TRP A 619 -19.67 30.15 21.24
CA TRP A 619 -18.47 29.96 20.43
C TRP A 619 -17.73 28.69 20.86
N GLU A 620 -17.42 27.83 19.90
CA GLU A 620 -16.55 26.66 20.07
C GLU A 620 -15.38 26.78 19.11
N ASP A 621 -14.18 26.88 19.66
CA ASP A 621 -12.94 26.81 18.90
C ASP A 621 -12.37 25.41 19.01
N ARG A 622 -12.32 24.70 17.88
CA ARG A 622 -11.90 23.29 17.81
C ARG A 622 -10.47 23.13 17.29
N GLY A 623 -9.76 24.24 17.09
CA GLY A 623 -8.40 24.26 16.55
C GLY A 623 -8.36 24.44 15.04
N ASN A 624 -7.17 24.28 14.47
CA ASN A 624 -6.89 24.51 13.04
C ASN A 624 -6.40 23.25 12.31
N GLU A 625 -6.13 22.17 13.03
CA GLU A 625 -5.95 20.82 12.48
C GLU A 625 -7.30 20.10 12.32
N GLY A 626 -7.28 18.89 11.73
CA GLY A 626 -8.45 18.03 11.58
C GLY A 626 -8.76 17.59 10.14
N LEU A 627 -9.81 16.76 9.98
CA LEU A 627 -10.20 16.14 8.71
C LEU A 627 -11.48 16.75 8.15
N THR A 628 -11.50 17.02 6.84
CA THR A 628 -12.72 17.31 6.09
C THR A 628 -12.99 16.19 5.09
N ALA A 629 -14.21 15.67 5.07
CA ALA A 629 -14.67 14.65 4.15
C ALA A 629 -15.91 15.13 3.39
N GLY A 630 -15.88 15.03 2.08
CA GLY A 630 -17.01 15.32 1.19
C GLY A 630 -17.45 14.06 0.48
N LEU A 631 -18.69 13.62 0.71
CA LEU A 631 -19.29 12.50 -0.01
C LEU A 631 -20.33 13.04 -0.99
N LYS A 632 -20.27 12.57 -2.23
CA LYS A 632 -21.26 12.83 -3.26
C LYS A 632 -21.72 11.50 -3.83
N ASN A 633 -22.96 11.11 -3.56
CA ASN A 633 -23.56 9.91 -4.10
C ASN A 633 -24.60 10.27 -5.17
N VAL A 634 -24.35 9.86 -6.41
CA VAL A 634 -25.25 10.11 -7.56
C VAL A 634 -25.94 8.80 -7.91
N PHE A 635 -27.16 8.62 -7.43
CA PHE A 635 -27.94 7.42 -7.68
C PHE A 635 -28.63 7.53 -9.05
N VAL A 636 -28.41 6.56 -9.93
CA VAL A 636 -28.94 6.55 -11.30
C VAL A 636 -30.22 5.75 -11.39
N ARG A 637 -31.18 6.26 -12.15
CA ARG A 637 -32.44 5.57 -12.42
C ARG A 637 -32.22 4.38 -13.35
N ASP A 638 -32.70 3.20 -12.98
CA ASP A 638 -32.79 2.05 -13.87
C ASP A 638 -33.94 2.25 -14.88
N THR A 639 -33.65 2.06 -16.17
CA THR A 639 -34.60 2.21 -17.29
C THR A 639 -35.04 0.88 -17.90
N SER A 640 -34.54 -0.26 -17.40
CA SER A 640 -34.84 -1.61 -17.93
C SER A 640 -36.29 -2.08 -17.75
N GLY A 641 -37.13 -1.27 -17.10
CA GLY A 641 -38.54 -1.51 -16.88
C GLY A 641 -38.88 -1.67 -15.39
N ASN A 642 -40.14 -1.41 -15.05
CA ASN A 642 -40.66 -1.51 -13.69
C ASN A 642 -41.67 -2.66 -13.63
N PRO A 643 -41.29 -3.87 -13.14
CA PRO A 643 -42.24 -4.97 -13.05
C PRO A 643 -43.33 -4.65 -12.01
N ALA A 644 -44.59 -4.44 -12.43
CA ALA A 644 -45.67 -3.99 -11.53
C ALA A 644 -45.96 -5.00 -10.40
N ASP A 645 -45.90 -6.29 -10.73
CA ASP A 645 -46.32 -7.40 -9.86
C ASP A 645 -45.14 -8.29 -9.40
N SER A 646 -43.90 -7.81 -9.53
CA SER A 646 -42.73 -8.52 -9.01
C SER A 646 -41.62 -7.58 -8.53
N VAL A 647 -40.71 -8.14 -7.74
CA VAL A 647 -39.48 -7.45 -7.29
C VAL A 647 -38.43 -7.62 -8.38
N SER A 648 -37.84 -6.51 -8.84
CA SER A 648 -36.80 -6.56 -9.87
C SER A 648 -35.54 -7.28 -9.37
N THR A 649 -34.95 -8.11 -10.23
CA THR A 649 -33.67 -8.78 -10.00
C THR A 649 -32.50 -8.09 -10.68
N SER A 650 -32.72 -6.89 -11.25
CA SER A 650 -31.66 -6.10 -11.89
C SER A 650 -30.59 -5.71 -10.86
N GLU A 651 -29.32 -5.95 -11.22
CA GLU A 651 -28.15 -5.58 -10.41
C GLU A 651 -27.88 -4.07 -10.48
N LYS A 652 -28.21 -3.42 -11.60
CA LYS A 652 -28.04 -1.97 -11.81
C LYS A 652 -29.32 -1.21 -11.44
N ARG A 653 -29.83 -1.49 -10.25
CA ARG A 653 -31.05 -0.87 -9.71
C ARG A 653 -30.88 -0.56 -8.24
N ASN A 654 -31.20 0.66 -7.86
CA ASN A 654 -31.17 1.11 -6.47
C ASN A 654 -32.38 0.55 -5.72
N GLN A 655 -32.15 -0.32 -4.73
CA GLN A 655 -33.24 -1.01 -4.04
C GLN A 655 -32.87 -1.35 -2.59
N LEU A 656 -33.82 -1.19 -1.67
CA LEU A 656 -33.73 -1.71 -0.30
C LEU A 656 -34.84 -2.73 -0.10
N ILE A 657 -34.48 -3.94 0.31
CA ILE A 657 -35.42 -5.01 0.67
C ILE A 657 -35.21 -5.36 2.14
N ILE A 658 -36.28 -5.38 2.91
CA ILE A 658 -36.33 -5.95 4.25
C ILE A 658 -37.25 -7.16 4.19
N GLU A 659 -36.78 -8.33 4.59
CA GLU A 659 -37.51 -9.59 4.49
C GLU A 659 -37.61 -10.29 5.86
N THR A 660 -38.83 -10.68 6.25
CA THR A 660 -39.13 -11.44 7.48
C THR A 660 -39.95 -12.68 7.17
N ASP A 661 -40.14 -13.57 8.16
CA ASP A 661 -41.06 -14.72 8.07
C ASP A 661 -40.77 -15.68 6.89
N ARG A 662 -39.47 -15.88 6.58
CA ARG A 662 -39.02 -16.79 5.52
C ARG A 662 -39.44 -18.24 5.80
N VAL A 663 -39.95 -18.91 4.77
CA VAL A 663 -40.33 -20.32 4.84
C VAL A 663 -39.08 -21.18 4.79
N GLY A 664 -38.83 -21.94 5.87
CA GLY A 664 -37.65 -22.80 5.98
C GLY A 664 -36.31 -22.04 5.94
N GLY A 665 -36.30 -20.74 6.24
CA GLY A 665 -35.11 -19.89 6.16
C GLY A 665 -34.64 -19.55 4.74
N VAL A 666 -35.45 -19.85 3.71
CA VAL A 666 -35.07 -19.62 2.31
C VAL A 666 -35.27 -18.16 1.92
N ASN A 667 -34.21 -17.53 1.42
CA ASN A 667 -34.23 -16.15 0.90
C ASN A 667 -35.27 -15.98 -0.22
N GLY A 668 -36.05 -14.91 -0.17
CA GLY A 668 -37.06 -14.60 -1.18
C GLY A 668 -38.44 -15.19 -0.93
N THR A 669 -38.62 -16.02 0.10
CA THR A 669 -39.89 -16.71 0.41
C THR A 669 -40.73 -16.02 1.47
N GLY A 670 -40.15 -15.03 2.16
CA GLY A 670 -40.77 -14.33 3.28
C GLY A 670 -41.64 -13.15 2.85
N ALA A 671 -42.19 -12.46 3.85
CA ALA A 671 -42.83 -11.17 3.64
C ALA A 671 -41.75 -10.11 3.42
N GLN A 672 -41.94 -9.22 2.44
CA GLN A 672 -40.92 -8.22 2.10
C GLN A 672 -41.49 -6.80 2.04
N LEU A 673 -40.71 -5.84 2.53
CA LEU A 673 -40.87 -4.42 2.24
C LEU A 673 -39.77 -4.02 1.26
N VAL A 674 -40.16 -3.48 0.10
CA VAL A 674 -39.23 -3.09 -0.96
C VAL A 674 -39.36 -1.60 -1.24
N VAL A 675 -38.27 -0.85 -1.07
CA VAL A 675 -38.11 0.51 -1.59
C VAL A 675 -37.36 0.41 -2.91
N ASP A 676 -38.03 0.68 -4.02
CA ASP A 676 -37.54 0.33 -5.35
C ASP A 676 -37.20 1.53 -6.23
N ASN A 677 -36.10 1.39 -6.98
CA ASN A 677 -35.54 2.33 -7.95
C ASN A 677 -35.36 3.75 -7.42
N PHE A 678 -34.84 3.89 -6.19
CA PHE A 678 -34.57 5.21 -5.64
C PHE A 678 -33.39 5.88 -6.36
N HIS A 679 -33.52 7.15 -6.77
CA HIS A 679 -32.49 7.82 -7.58
C HIS A 679 -32.49 9.34 -7.33
N THR A 680 -31.39 9.99 -7.66
CA THR A 680 -31.25 11.45 -7.53
C THR A 680 -31.61 12.18 -8.82
N SER A 681 -31.96 13.46 -8.71
CA SER A 681 -32.14 14.38 -9.84
C SER A 681 -31.73 15.79 -9.43
N ASP A 682 -31.32 16.60 -10.41
CA ASP A 682 -31.01 18.01 -10.22
C ASP A 682 -32.26 18.89 -10.21
N ALA A 683 -33.45 18.31 -10.42
CA ALA A 683 -34.73 19.01 -10.54
C ALA A 683 -34.68 20.18 -11.55
N ASN A 684 -33.90 20.03 -12.63
CA ASN A 684 -33.72 21.06 -13.64
C ASN A 684 -34.92 21.08 -14.59
N PRO A 685 -35.72 22.16 -14.65
CA PRO A 685 -36.88 22.25 -15.53
C PRO A 685 -36.54 22.15 -17.02
N SER A 686 -35.32 22.51 -17.40
CA SER A 686 -34.84 22.49 -18.79
C SER A 686 -34.19 21.16 -19.19
N ASP A 687 -33.88 20.29 -18.22
CA ASP A 687 -33.32 18.96 -18.45
C ASP A 687 -33.72 18.02 -17.31
N ALA A 688 -34.81 17.28 -17.51
CA ALA A 688 -35.32 16.33 -16.53
C ALA A 688 -34.37 15.16 -16.24
N ASN A 689 -33.36 14.94 -17.09
CA ASN A 689 -32.37 13.87 -16.93
C ASN A 689 -31.08 14.37 -16.23
N ALA A 690 -30.96 15.67 -15.94
CA ALA A 690 -29.82 16.21 -15.24
C ALA A 690 -29.70 15.57 -13.83
N ASN A 691 -28.56 14.95 -13.57
CA ASN A 691 -28.27 14.27 -12.30
C ASN A 691 -26.79 14.41 -11.94
N SER A 692 -26.32 15.65 -11.79
CA SER A 692 -24.92 15.97 -11.50
C SER A 692 -24.69 16.33 -10.03
N TYR A 693 -25.74 16.67 -9.29
CA TYR A 693 -25.65 17.17 -7.91
C TYR A 693 -25.52 16.04 -6.89
N GLY A 694 -26.39 15.03 -6.98
CA GLY A 694 -26.46 13.87 -6.08
C GLY A 694 -26.91 14.19 -4.65
N VAL A 695 -26.80 13.21 -3.76
CA VAL A 695 -26.83 13.41 -2.30
C VAL A 695 -25.43 13.78 -1.84
N ARG A 696 -25.31 14.90 -1.13
CA ARG A 696 -24.04 15.41 -0.62
C ARG A 696 -24.00 15.37 0.89
N VAL A 697 -22.87 14.93 1.42
CA VAL A 697 -22.57 14.91 2.84
C VAL A 697 -21.21 15.56 3.03
N ASP A 698 -21.21 16.75 3.61
CA ASP A 698 -19.99 17.45 4.01
C ASP A 698 -19.78 17.22 5.50
N LEU A 699 -18.64 16.65 5.88
CA LEU A 699 -18.28 16.35 7.26
C LEU A 699 -16.95 17.03 7.59
N ASN A 700 -16.92 17.74 8.70
CA ASN A 700 -15.70 18.24 9.30
C ASN A 700 -15.54 17.59 10.67
N LEU A 701 -14.38 16.99 10.92
CA LEU A 701 -14.14 16.11 12.07
C LEU A 701 -12.88 16.57 12.83
N ASP A 702 -13.04 16.80 14.12
CA ASP A 702 -11.98 17.20 15.07
C ASP A 702 -12.05 16.40 16.38
N VAL A 703 -10.94 16.36 17.11
CA VAL A 703 -10.90 15.93 18.51
C VAL A 703 -10.71 17.17 19.40
N ALA A 704 -11.76 17.58 20.12
CA ALA A 704 -11.77 18.83 20.86
C ALA A 704 -12.44 18.71 22.25
N PRO A 705 -12.03 19.55 23.23
CA PRO A 705 -12.75 19.69 24.49
C PRO A 705 -14.21 20.10 24.24
N THR A 706 -15.14 19.41 24.87
CA THR A 706 -16.57 19.63 24.71
C THR A 706 -17.20 19.99 26.05
N LYS A 707 -18.01 21.06 26.06
CA LYS A 707 -18.76 21.44 27.26
C LYS A 707 -19.91 20.48 27.52
N VAL A 708 -19.80 19.71 28.60
CA VAL A 708 -20.88 18.85 29.09
C VAL A 708 -21.35 19.31 30.47
N CYS A 709 -22.58 18.96 30.83
CA CYS A 709 -23.09 19.24 32.16
C CYS A 709 -23.32 17.96 32.98
N ASN A 710 -23.09 18.05 34.28
CA ASN A 710 -23.28 16.94 35.20
C ASN A 710 -24.78 16.74 35.48
N LYS A 711 -25.38 15.74 34.84
CA LYS A 711 -26.79 15.38 35.01
C LYS A 711 -27.14 14.92 36.43
N GLY A 712 -26.16 14.47 37.23
CA GLY A 712 -26.35 14.04 38.62
C GLY A 712 -26.42 15.21 39.62
N ALA A 713 -26.11 16.43 39.19
CA ALA A 713 -26.14 17.63 40.02
C ALA A 713 -27.33 18.53 39.64
N SER A 714 -27.98 19.11 40.65
CA SER A 714 -29.09 20.05 40.43
C SER A 714 -28.62 21.25 39.60
N GLY A 715 -29.39 21.62 38.58
CA GLY A 715 -29.09 22.74 37.69
C GLY A 715 -28.10 22.45 36.55
N CYS A 716 -27.68 21.18 36.35
CA CYS A 716 -26.73 20.77 35.31
C CYS A 716 -25.49 21.68 35.23
N PRO A 717 -24.67 21.77 36.31
CA PRO A 717 -23.44 22.54 36.26
C PRO A 717 -22.45 21.94 35.24
N PRO A 718 -21.63 22.78 34.58
CA PRO A 718 -20.63 22.30 33.63
C PRO A 718 -19.57 21.44 34.32
N VAL A 719 -19.11 20.39 33.64
CA VAL A 719 -17.98 19.56 34.08
C VAL A 719 -16.68 20.33 33.84
N SER A 720 -15.75 20.28 34.79
CA SER A 720 -14.44 20.93 34.68
C SER A 720 -13.33 19.97 35.11
N PRO A 721 -12.27 19.77 34.30
CA PRO A 721 -12.10 20.33 32.94
C PRO A 721 -13.10 19.76 31.93
N ASP A 722 -13.33 20.48 30.83
CA ASP A 722 -14.20 20.02 29.74
C ASP A 722 -13.66 18.67 29.20
N PRO A 723 -14.48 17.60 29.14
CA PRO A 723 -14.02 16.33 28.61
C PRO A 723 -13.71 16.44 27.12
N LEU A 724 -12.69 15.70 26.69
CA LEU A 724 -12.38 15.55 25.28
C LEU A 724 -13.46 14.71 24.60
N GLY A 725 -13.85 15.12 23.40
CA GLY A 725 -14.85 14.43 22.60
C GLY A 725 -14.53 14.48 21.12
N PHE A 726 -15.19 13.61 20.38
CA PHE A 726 -15.20 13.65 18.92
C PHE A 726 -16.24 14.67 18.46
N ALA A 727 -15.80 15.67 17.70
CA ALA A 727 -16.63 16.76 17.26
C ALA A 727 -16.85 16.68 15.74
N VAL A 728 -18.11 16.62 15.32
CA VAL A 728 -18.51 16.51 13.92
C VAL A 728 -19.42 17.67 13.56
N ASN A 729 -19.02 18.46 12.59
CA ASN A 729 -19.91 19.39 11.90
C ASN A 729 -20.31 18.76 10.57
N GLY A 730 -21.59 18.43 10.43
CA GLY A 730 -22.14 17.72 9.28
C GLY A 730 -23.19 18.53 8.55
N ARG A 731 -23.17 18.48 7.22
CA ARG A 731 -24.23 19.00 6.36
C ARG A 731 -24.62 17.95 5.33
N VAL A 732 -25.89 17.55 5.35
CA VAL A 732 -26.48 16.66 4.34
C VAL A 732 -27.40 17.49 3.47
N HIS A 733 -27.17 17.48 2.15
CA HIS A 733 -27.99 18.25 1.22
C HIS A 733 -28.20 17.53 -0.11
N PHE A 734 -29.41 17.69 -0.66
CA PHE A 734 -29.78 17.17 -1.97
C PHE A 734 -30.89 18.02 -2.59
N LYS A 735 -30.95 18.04 -3.93
CA LYS A 735 -32.00 18.75 -4.66
C LYS A 735 -33.27 17.91 -4.76
N GLU A 736 -33.16 16.69 -5.26
CA GLU A 736 -34.29 15.77 -5.38
C GLU A 736 -33.83 14.31 -5.22
N ILE A 737 -34.59 13.54 -4.43
CA ILE A 737 -34.55 12.08 -4.40
C ILE A 737 -35.93 11.59 -4.83
N ASN A 738 -35.96 10.74 -5.84
CA ASN A 738 -37.15 10.08 -6.35
C ASN A 738 -37.16 8.62 -5.88
N ILE A 739 -38.34 8.11 -5.54
CA ILE A 739 -38.57 6.68 -5.29
C ILE A 739 -39.71 6.27 -6.21
N ASP A 740 -39.44 5.34 -7.13
CA ASP A 740 -40.47 4.90 -8.08
C ASP A 740 -41.62 4.23 -7.33
N ARG A 741 -41.32 3.39 -6.32
CA ARG A 741 -42.35 2.72 -5.52
C ARG A 741 -41.88 2.17 -4.18
N ILE A 742 -42.85 1.98 -3.31
CA ILE A 742 -42.76 1.11 -2.13
C ILE A 742 -43.69 -0.07 -2.38
N GLN A 743 -43.17 -1.29 -2.30
CA GLN A 743 -43.93 -2.52 -2.49
C GLN A 743 -43.95 -3.34 -1.20
N ASN A 744 -45.08 -4.00 -0.95
CA ASN A 744 -45.18 -5.07 0.03
C ASN A 744 -45.33 -6.39 -0.72
N VAL A 745 -44.51 -7.38 -0.37
CA VAL A 745 -44.55 -8.72 -0.96
C VAL A 745 -45.12 -9.67 0.07
N HIS A 746 -46.20 -10.36 -0.29
CA HIS A 746 -46.75 -11.44 0.54
C HIS A 746 -46.24 -12.79 0.05
N PRO A 747 -45.82 -13.72 0.94
CA PRO A 747 -45.27 -15.02 0.56
C PRO A 747 -46.09 -15.80 -0.47
N THR A 748 -47.42 -15.70 -0.40
CA THR A 748 -48.36 -16.37 -1.31
C THR A 748 -49.13 -15.42 -2.24
N GLY A 749 -49.05 -14.11 -2.00
CA GLY A 749 -49.88 -13.10 -2.67
C GLY A 749 -49.15 -12.30 -3.75
N GLY A 750 -47.82 -12.44 -3.86
CA GLY A 750 -47.01 -11.67 -4.80
C GLY A 750 -46.71 -10.25 -4.31
N ALA A 751 -46.13 -9.43 -5.18
CA ALA A 751 -45.76 -8.05 -4.88
C ALA A 751 -46.91 -7.08 -5.20
N VAL A 752 -47.22 -6.18 -4.27
CA VAL A 752 -48.23 -5.11 -4.46
C VAL A 752 -47.61 -3.76 -4.13
N THR A 753 -47.82 -2.77 -4.99
CA THR A 753 -47.34 -1.40 -4.78
C THR A 753 -48.25 -0.66 -3.79
N SER A 754 -47.69 -0.19 -2.67
CA SER A 754 -48.42 0.62 -1.68
C SER A 754 -48.31 2.12 -1.93
N MET A 755 -47.15 2.58 -2.43
CA MET A 755 -46.89 3.97 -2.78
C MET A 755 -46.13 4.04 -4.10
N TYR A 756 -46.43 5.03 -4.94
CA TYR A 756 -45.81 5.21 -6.25
C TYR A 756 -45.39 6.67 -6.47
N GLY A 757 -44.21 6.88 -7.07
CA GLY A 757 -43.72 8.18 -7.52
C GLY A 757 -43.46 9.19 -6.40
N MET A 758 -42.82 8.76 -5.31
CA MET A 758 -42.50 9.66 -4.20
C MET A 758 -41.32 10.56 -4.55
N LYS A 759 -41.41 11.84 -4.19
CA LYS A 759 -40.33 12.82 -4.36
C LYS A 759 -40.03 13.52 -3.05
N LEU A 760 -38.76 13.56 -2.70
CA LEU A 760 -38.22 14.35 -1.59
C LEU A 760 -37.35 15.45 -2.19
N GLN A 761 -37.59 16.71 -1.84
CA GLN A 761 -36.93 17.85 -2.49
C GLN A 761 -36.35 18.85 -1.49
N ASN A 762 -35.29 19.54 -1.91
CA ASN A 762 -34.70 20.71 -1.24
C ASN A 762 -34.37 20.50 0.24
N ALA A 763 -33.77 19.35 0.57
CA ALA A 763 -33.31 19.09 1.93
C ALA A 763 -31.91 19.70 2.14
N ASP A 764 -31.75 20.47 3.21
CA ASP A 764 -30.47 20.93 3.76
C ASP A 764 -30.53 20.74 5.28
N ILE A 765 -29.87 19.69 5.76
CA ILE A 765 -29.83 19.31 7.16
C ILE A 765 -28.44 19.61 7.68
N ARG A 766 -28.36 20.44 8.72
CA ARG A 766 -27.11 20.76 9.41
C ARG A 766 -27.15 20.15 10.80
N ALA A 767 -26.10 19.43 11.15
CA ALA A 767 -25.94 18.82 12.44
C ALA A 767 -24.58 19.19 13.00
N ASN A 768 -24.55 19.59 14.26
CA ASN A 768 -23.32 19.68 15.02
C ASN A 768 -23.41 18.65 16.16
N LEU A 769 -22.60 17.61 16.08
CA LEU A 769 -22.55 16.53 17.03
C LEU A 769 -21.24 16.61 17.80
N THR A 770 -21.32 16.49 19.12
CA THR A 770 -20.16 16.20 19.95
C THR A 770 -20.45 14.93 20.74
N ALA A 771 -19.55 13.96 20.64
CA ALA A 771 -19.61 12.71 21.38
C ALA A 771 -18.52 12.72 22.44
N THR A 772 -18.93 12.76 23.71
CA THR A 772 -18.04 12.71 24.88
C THR A 772 -18.24 11.41 25.65
N PRO A 773 -17.22 10.97 26.40
CA PRO A 773 -17.34 9.83 27.30
C PRO A 773 -18.61 9.90 28.17
N ILE A 774 -19.36 8.79 28.23
CA ILE A 774 -20.31 8.55 29.32
C ILE A 774 -19.45 8.03 30.48
N ASN A 775 -19.15 8.91 31.43
CA ASN A 775 -18.57 8.51 32.72
C ASN A 775 -19.63 7.96 33.65
#